data_AF-A0A5E4Q6W5-F1
#
_entry.id   AF-A0A5E4Q6W5-F1
#
_cell.length_a   1.000
_cell.length_b   1.000
_cell.length_c   1.000
_cell.angle_alpha   90.00
_cell.angle_beta   90.00
_cell.angle_gamma   90.00
#
_symmetry.space_group_name_H-M   'P 1'
#
loop_
_entity.id
_entity.type
_entity.pdbx_description
1 polymer ?
#
loop_
_entity_poly.entity_id
_entity_poly.type
_entity_poly.pdbx_seq_one_letter_code
_entity_poly.pdbx_strand_id
1 'polypeptide(L)'
;MDARAAKLANARKKLRDHQEKKINQNDDSGQNSERDSEQNFGETKSSLLNNTCDNSLVIPSDITIQTKDVPDAIENSVINDTAIKQGVSCVQDIQTEYLLNNQKSLESKLENLQTQFSELNECYVAETQKHNQAKNKIYNLEREVENITLQYNICAKELLKKDELIKGLQSNIETLIDDNNSLVEQIEFTKSLLKTKETEYANLHSQACSYYNQLETTKLQIQQLTSDTNANVKNLDFMNEKEYLSNNINTLEQKIRALQQEKDTLTSHYEHYVKDLNDQLKNSMLRNEDLSKELYRLNERENYLVEQIGDMEIRLQNFNKKDFEVETQSDTTELQKQIAILEEIVEEVKKKYSQLEDQHQVCLLKIQELESKEKPECDHDNISIEKLSADITSDKIAAQRATEQNLQLKSDIEELQQVVVKMTKDKLELTEMLAHEKNLNKELILKLADIEEKAKEVHKKLQAKDVEMIRLQNEWRQMERKNYLLQHDHVDMTSHTEEKQSQNDLVNKHDGVKEEDNLIETNNNDKENEILLNHHNNIDKREASIEQKTNCCIPKVDAMSKLQERFTHIMDEVANLSDEKHRLEHIILQLQNETDTICEYVALYQQQRSLLRKRDEERTHQLKIFEIECNELKRHLDELHQLFLRLAENNEFIEYLNKVAKSDDMLRINELLETLQQSRLVTNNLKNLGLESFYPCSCCSGKLIEV
;
A
#
# COMPACT_ATOMS: atom_id res chain seq x y z
N MET A 1 -8.90 -9.61 -17.49
CA MET A 1 -7.89 -8.53 -17.59
C MET A 1 -8.02 -7.53 -16.43
N ASP A 2 -9.22 -7.06 -16.10
CA ASP A 2 -9.42 -6.01 -15.07
C ASP A 2 -9.02 -6.37 -13.64
N ALA A 3 -9.19 -7.63 -13.22
CA ALA A 3 -8.76 -8.06 -11.88
C ALA A 3 -7.22 -8.02 -11.69
N ARG A 4 -6.45 -8.21 -12.77
CA ARG A 4 -4.98 -8.12 -12.74
C ARG A 4 -4.53 -6.67 -12.73
N ALA A 5 -5.22 -5.80 -13.47
CA ALA A 5 -4.99 -4.35 -13.45
C ALA A 5 -5.31 -3.73 -12.08
N ALA A 6 -6.40 -4.14 -11.43
CA ALA A 6 -6.78 -3.69 -10.10
C ALA A 6 -5.77 -4.13 -9.02
N LYS A 7 -5.29 -5.39 -9.09
CA LYS A 7 -4.22 -5.88 -8.19
C LYS A 7 -2.90 -5.13 -8.40
N LEU A 8 -2.54 -4.81 -9.65
CA LEU A 8 -1.33 -4.05 -9.97
C LEU A 8 -1.44 -2.58 -9.50
N ALA A 9 -2.62 -1.96 -9.63
CA ALA A 9 -2.89 -0.62 -9.13
C ALA A 9 -2.82 -0.55 -7.60
N ASN A 10 -3.41 -1.52 -6.90
CA ASN A 10 -3.33 -1.62 -5.44
C ASN A 10 -1.90 -1.90 -4.94
N ALA A 11 -1.13 -2.72 -5.67
CA ALA A 11 0.28 -2.94 -5.36
C ALA A 11 1.11 -1.66 -5.54
N ARG A 12 0.86 -0.89 -6.61
CA ARG A 12 1.51 0.41 -6.85
C ARG A 12 1.13 1.46 -5.80
N LYS A 13 -0.12 1.49 -5.35
CA LYS A 13 -0.59 2.38 -4.27
C LYS A 13 0.12 2.05 -2.95
N LYS A 14 0.13 0.77 -2.55
CA LYS A 14 0.84 0.32 -1.32
C LYS A 14 2.34 0.61 -1.36
N LEU A 15 2.96 0.52 -2.53
CA LEU A 15 4.39 0.80 -2.70
C LEU A 15 4.69 2.30 -2.61
N ARG A 16 3.77 3.16 -3.08
CA ARG A 16 3.85 4.62 -2.92
C ARG A 16 3.65 5.03 -1.46
N ASP A 17 2.64 4.47 -0.79
CA ASP A 17 2.36 4.73 0.63
C ASP A 17 3.54 4.27 1.52
N HIS A 18 4.21 3.17 1.16
CA HIS A 18 5.40 2.70 1.87
C HIS A 18 6.64 3.56 1.58
N GLN A 19 6.74 4.18 0.40
CA GLN A 19 7.81 5.13 0.07
C GLN A 19 7.61 6.47 0.80
N GLU A 20 6.37 6.98 0.86
CA GLU A 20 6.01 8.19 1.60
C GLU A 20 6.23 8.02 3.11
N LYS A 21 5.87 6.86 3.68
CA LYS A 21 6.19 6.54 5.08
C LYS A 21 7.70 6.44 5.36
N LYS A 22 8.50 6.02 4.37
CA LYS A 22 9.98 5.97 4.49
C LYS A 22 10.64 7.35 4.41
N ILE A 23 10.04 8.28 3.67
CA ILE A 23 10.52 9.66 3.59
C ILE A 23 10.22 10.37 4.92
N ASN A 24 9.01 10.19 5.46
CA ASN A 24 8.63 10.80 6.74
C ASN A 24 9.36 10.21 7.98
N GLN A 25 9.94 9.01 7.90
CA GLN A 25 10.78 8.45 8.97
C GLN A 25 12.24 8.88 8.91
N ASN A 26 12.72 9.39 7.78
CA ASN A 26 14.10 9.86 7.64
C ASN A 26 14.28 11.32 8.04
N ASP A 27 13.21 12.12 8.08
CA ASP A 27 13.26 13.53 8.48
C ASP A 27 13.16 13.74 10.01
N ASP A 28 12.87 12.69 10.80
CA ASP A 28 12.64 12.78 12.25
C ASP A 28 13.84 12.29 13.10
N SER A 29 15.01 12.07 12.49
CA SER A 29 16.23 11.60 13.19
C SER A 29 17.45 12.52 13.02
N GLY A 30 17.22 13.76 12.60
CA GLY A 30 18.29 14.68 12.21
C GLY A 30 18.19 16.09 12.74
N GLN A 31 17.65 16.31 13.96
CA GLN A 31 17.75 17.61 14.65
C GLN A 31 17.42 17.43 16.14
N ASN A 32 18.43 17.18 16.98
CA ASN A 32 18.39 17.47 18.42
C ASN A 32 19.80 17.32 19.03
N SER A 33 20.62 18.35 18.85
CA SER A 33 21.63 18.76 19.85
C SER A 33 22.16 20.14 19.48
N GLU A 34 21.50 21.19 19.95
CA GLU A 34 22.16 22.40 20.45
C GLU A 34 21.13 23.41 20.97
N ARG A 35 21.33 23.83 22.22
CA ARG A 35 20.79 25.03 22.90
C ARG A 35 19.48 24.86 23.68
N ASP A 36 19.64 24.31 24.87
CA ASP A 36 19.18 25.01 26.08
C ASP A 36 19.92 26.36 26.20
N SER A 37 19.17 27.45 26.07
CA SER A 37 19.40 28.69 26.82
C SER A 37 18.28 29.68 26.53
N GLU A 38 17.55 30.01 27.59
CA GLU A 38 16.84 31.27 27.84
C GLU A 38 15.38 31.43 27.34
N GLN A 39 14.49 31.18 28.30
CA GLN A 39 13.45 32.09 28.78
C GLN A 39 12.33 32.52 27.81
N ASN A 40 11.17 31.91 28.07
CA ASN A 40 9.87 32.57 28.03
C ASN A 40 9.93 33.95 28.74
N PHE A 41 9.58 35.01 28.01
CA PHE A 41 8.85 36.14 28.60
C PHE A 41 7.58 36.36 27.79
N GLY A 42 6.47 36.09 28.47
CA GLY A 42 5.13 36.37 27.97
C GLY A 42 4.85 37.87 27.96
N GLU A 43 3.89 38.19 27.10
CA GLU A 43 3.19 39.45 27.01
C GLU A 43 2.75 39.95 28.40
N THR A 44 3.10 41.19 28.74
CA THR A 44 2.30 41.99 29.67
C THR A 44 2.19 43.41 29.15
N LYS A 45 0.94 43.86 29.12
CA LYS A 45 0.47 45.16 28.67
C LYS A 45 0.87 46.28 29.63
N SER A 46 1.19 47.42 29.04
CA SER A 46 0.81 48.79 29.44
C SER A 46 0.95 49.21 30.91
N SER A 47 1.83 50.18 31.13
CA SER A 47 1.47 51.35 31.95
C SER A 47 2.07 52.61 31.33
N LEU A 48 1.17 53.42 30.77
CA LEU A 48 1.37 54.82 30.48
C LEU A 48 1.70 55.58 31.78
N LEU A 49 2.74 56.39 31.75
CA LEU A 49 2.77 57.64 32.47
C LEU A 49 3.17 58.73 31.48
N ASN A 50 2.12 59.39 30.98
CA ASN A 50 2.19 60.70 30.37
C ASN A 50 2.79 61.69 31.37
N ASN A 51 3.84 62.39 30.97
CA ASN A 51 3.97 63.80 31.28
C ASN A 51 4.42 64.52 30.01
N THR A 52 3.43 65.14 29.39
CA THR A 52 3.56 66.21 28.39
C THR A 52 4.33 67.38 28.98
N CYS A 53 5.22 67.99 28.20
CA CYS A 53 5.13 69.41 27.89
C CYS A 53 6.14 69.79 26.81
N ASP A 54 5.59 70.19 25.67
CA ASP A 54 6.22 71.05 24.69
C ASP A 54 6.84 72.28 25.36
N ASN A 55 8.04 72.66 24.93
CA ASN A 55 8.37 74.07 24.75
C ASN A 55 9.52 74.20 23.75
N SER A 56 9.14 74.65 22.57
CA SER A 56 10.04 75.27 21.61
C SER A 56 10.58 76.58 22.19
N LEU A 57 11.89 76.74 22.25
CA LEU A 57 12.51 78.05 22.25
C LEU A 57 13.73 78.06 21.33
N VAL A 58 13.85 79.21 20.68
CA VAL A 58 14.52 79.47 19.41
C VAL A 58 15.57 80.56 19.69
N ILE A 59 16.76 80.40 19.09
CA ILE A 59 17.86 81.39 18.83
C ILE A 59 18.79 81.71 20.04
N PRO A 60 20.11 82.01 19.86
CA PRO A 60 20.87 82.26 18.61
C PRO A 60 22.18 81.47 18.41
N SER A 61 22.46 81.26 17.12
CA SER A 61 23.79 81.24 16.50
C SER A 61 24.53 82.57 16.67
N ASP A 62 25.80 82.51 17.10
CA ASP A 62 26.98 83.06 16.40
C ASP A 62 28.18 83.13 17.36
N ILE A 63 29.28 82.45 17.01
CA ILE A 63 30.60 83.08 16.81
C ILE A 63 31.43 82.10 15.98
N THR A 64 31.64 82.52 14.74
CA THR A 64 32.63 82.08 13.77
C THR A 64 34.04 82.36 14.30
N ILE A 65 34.89 81.35 14.42
CA ILE A 65 36.33 81.51 14.16
C ILE A 65 36.78 80.41 13.21
N GLN A 66 37.30 80.92 12.10
CA GLN A 66 37.88 80.24 10.95
C GLN A 66 39.10 79.40 11.34
N THR A 67 39.27 78.23 10.74
CA THR A 67 40.56 77.85 10.12
C THR A 67 40.30 76.87 8.98
N LYS A 68 40.85 77.22 7.82
CA LYS A 68 40.88 76.45 6.57
C LYS A 68 42.10 75.53 6.56
N ASP A 69 41.90 74.39 5.89
CA ASP A 69 42.81 73.72 4.95
C ASP A 69 44.29 73.46 5.35
N VAL A 70 44.61 72.17 5.61
CA VAL A 70 45.59 71.27 4.91
C VAL A 70 46.89 71.93 4.40
N PRO A 71 48.14 71.43 4.67
CA PRO A 71 48.61 70.11 4.22
C PRO A 71 49.77 69.41 4.98
N ASP A 72 49.87 68.08 4.81
CA ASP A 72 51.11 67.32 4.91
C ASP A 72 51.68 67.06 3.50
N ALA A 73 52.93 67.46 3.25
CA ALA A 73 53.89 66.80 2.34
C ALA A 73 55.24 67.54 2.33
N ILE A 74 56.24 66.97 3.01
CA ILE A 74 57.57 66.57 2.52
C ILE A 74 58.18 67.42 1.36
N GLU A 75 59.29 68.15 1.61
CA GLU A 75 60.68 67.77 1.23
C GLU A 75 61.68 68.98 1.22
N ASN A 76 62.86 68.73 1.81
CA ASN A 76 64.21 69.21 1.46
C ASN A 76 64.68 70.70 1.58
N SER A 77 65.59 70.86 2.56
CA SER A 77 66.98 71.35 2.41
C SER A 77 67.33 72.85 2.50
N VAL A 78 68.35 73.11 3.33
CA VAL A 78 69.58 73.94 3.13
C VAL A 78 69.89 74.89 4.30
N ILE A 79 70.88 74.47 5.10
CA ILE A 79 72.08 75.17 5.60
C ILE A 79 72.02 76.71 5.75
N ASN A 80 72.23 77.22 6.98
CA ASN A 80 73.37 78.10 7.31
C ASN A 80 73.45 78.48 8.80
N ASP A 81 74.64 78.28 9.35
CA ASP A 81 75.15 78.85 10.60
C ASP A 81 75.14 80.38 10.58
N THR A 82 74.98 81.02 11.75
CA THR A 82 75.98 81.96 12.28
C THR A 82 75.67 82.40 13.72
N ALA A 83 76.72 82.37 14.53
CA ALA A 83 76.80 82.76 15.93
C ALA A 83 76.63 84.28 16.18
N ILE A 84 76.42 84.69 17.44
CA ILE A 84 77.32 85.58 18.23
C ILE A 84 76.68 86.02 19.58
N LYS A 85 77.37 85.66 20.69
CA LYS A 85 77.70 86.40 21.95
C LYS A 85 76.56 86.95 22.84
N GLN A 86 76.64 87.09 24.17
CA GLN A 86 77.68 87.17 25.23
C GLN A 86 76.89 87.01 26.57
N GLY A 87 77.26 86.18 27.56
CA GLY A 87 78.15 86.50 28.69
C GLY A 87 77.46 87.24 29.86
N VAL A 88 77.42 86.66 31.08
CA VAL A 88 77.79 87.27 32.41
C VAL A 88 77.19 86.51 33.64
N SER A 89 78.10 86.22 34.58
CA SER A 89 78.00 86.01 36.05
C SER A 89 77.22 84.84 36.69
N CYS A 90 78.00 83.81 36.99
CA CYS A 90 78.10 83.05 38.24
C CYS A 90 77.53 83.74 39.51
N VAL A 91 76.67 83.00 40.24
CA VAL A 91 76.08 83.18 41.61
C VAL A 91 74.54 83.14 41.64
N GLN A 92 73.83 83.17 40.50
CA GLN A 92 72.38 82.85 40.43
C GLN A 92 72.10 81.39 40.05
N ASP A 93 73.13 80.65 39.62
CA ASP A 93 73.00 79.38 38.90
C ASP A 93 72.24 78.30 39.66
N ILE A 94 72.39 78.13 40.97
CA ILE A 94 71.69 77.05 41.69
C ILE A 94 70.17 77.31 41.78
N GLN A 95 69.76 78.57 41.98
CA GLN A 95 68.36 78.93 42.15
C GLN A 95 67.65 79.06 40.79
N THR A 96 68.35 79.57 39.77
CA THR A 96 67.86 79.56 38.38
C THR A 96 67.85 78.15 37.80
N GLU A 97 68.81 77.29 38.11
CA GLU A 97 68.85 75.88 37.66
C GLU A 97 67.76 75.04 38.33
N TYR A 98 67.44 75.27 39.61
CA TYR A 98 66.30 74.61 40.27
C TYR A 98 64.95 75.07 39.70
N LEU A 99 64.81 76.36 39.39
CA LEU A 99 63.63 76.91 38.69
C LEU A 99 63.53 76.41 37.25
N LEU A 100 64.64 76.35 36.52
CA LEU A 100 64.70 75.79 35.16
C LEU A 100 64.37 74.30 35.16
N ASN A 101 64.83 73.55 36.16
CA ASN A 101 64.57 72.12 36.27
C ASN A 101 63.12 71.84 36.67
N ASN A 102 62.53 72.67 37.54
CA ASN A 102 61.09 72.62 37.83
C ASN A 102 60.24 73.06 36.64
N GLN A 103 60.68 74.07 35.90
CA GLN A 103 60.02 74.51 34.66
C GLN A 103 60.06 73.40 33.61
N LYS A 104 61.22 72.81 33.35
CA LYS A 104 61.36 71.65 32.45
C LYS A 104 60.56 70.43 32.94
N SER A 105 60.49 70.20 34.25
CA SER A 105 59.67 69.14 34.84
C SER A 105 58.17 69.39 34.63
N LEU A 106 57.72 70.64 34.75
CA LEU A 106 56.34 71.03 34.50
C LEU A 106 56.00 71.00 33.00
N GLU A 107 56.91 71.45 32.14
CA GLU A 107 56.80 71.34 30.68
C GLU A 107 56.71 69.88 30.25
N SER A 108 57.54 68.99 30.80
CA SER A 108 57.46 67.54 30.54
C SER A 108 56.14 66.92 31.05
N LYS A 109 55.60 67.39 32.18
CA LYS A 109 54.28 66.96 32.66
C LYS A 109 53.14 67.48 31.77
N LEU A 110 53.24 68.72 31.29
CA LEU A 110 52.29 69.30 30.35
C LEU A 110 52.33 68.56 29.01
N GLU A 111 53.51 68.25 28.51
CA GLU A 111 53.71 67.47 27.28
C GLU A 111 53.14 66.06 27.44
N ASN A 112 53.38 65.40 28.57
CA ASN A 112 52.80 64.08 28.88
C ASN A 112 51.26 64.13 29.03
N LEU A 113 50.72 65.18 29.65
CA LEU A 113 49.27 65.39 29.70
C LEU A 113 48.67 65.65 28.32
N GLN A 114 49.40 66.36 27.45
CA GLN A 114 48.97 66.68 26.10
C GLN A 114 49.05 65.46 25.16
N THR A 115 50.04 64.59 25.33
CA THR A 115 50.09 63.30 24.64
C THR A 115 48.98 62.38 25.12
N GLN A 116 48.75 62.28 26.44
CA GLN A 116 47.63 61.49 26.99
C GLN A 116 46.27 62.00 26.49
N PHE A 117 46.08 63.32 26.38
CA PHE A 117 44.86 63.89 25.80
C PHE A 117 44.71 63.56 24.32
N SER A 118 45.81 63.57 23.56
CA SER A 118 45.79 63.22 22.14
C SER A 118 45.49 61.74 21.92
N GLU A 119 46.11 60.86 22.70
CA GLU A 119 45.83 59.41 22.71
C GLU A 119 44.37 59.12 23.10
N LEU A 120 43.85 59.80 24.14
CA LEU A 120 42.46 59.66 24.56
C LEU A 120 41.49 60.14 23.47
N ASN A 121 41.82 61.23 22.78
CA ASN A 121 41.02 61.76 21.68
C ASN A 121 41.04 60.84 20.45
N GLU A 122 42.20 60.28 20.09
CA GLU A 122 42.30 59.25 19.04
C GLU A 122 41.49 58.00 19.38
N CYS A 123 41.56 57.55 20.64
CA CYS A 123 40.80 56.40 21.12
C CYS A 123 39.28 56.66 21.07
N TYR A 124 38.84 57.87 21.46
CA TYR A 124 37.44 58.31 21.36
C TYR A 124 36.95 58.37 19.90
N VAL A 125 37.76 58.90 18.98
CA VAL A 125 37.44 58.95 17.55
C VAL A 125 37.33 57.54 16.96
N ALA A 126 38.27 56.66 17.30
CA ALA A 126 38.24 55.26 16.87
C ALA A 126 36.99 54.53 17.37
N GLU A 127 36.58 54.75 18.62
CA GLU A 127 35.38 54.14 19.18
C GLU A 127 34.09 54.70 18.55
N THR A 128 34.07 55.99 18.24
CA THR A 128 32.96 56.62 17.49
C THR A 128 32.85 56.06 16.07
N GLN A 129 33.98 55.79 15.40
CA GLN A 129 34.00 55.14 14.09
C GLN A 129 33.48 53.70 14.16
N LYS A 130 33.91 52.91 15.16
CA LYS A 130 33.39 51.55 15.38
C LYS A 130 31.89 51.56 15.67
N HIS A 131 31.42 52.51 16.49
CA HIS A 131 30.00 52.69 16.77
C HIS A 131 29.19 52.99 15.49
N ASN A 132 29.68 53.88 14.63
CA ASN A 132 29.04 54.19 13.35
C ASN A 132 29.03 53.00 12.39
N GLN A 133 30.11 52.20 12.35
CA GLN A 133 30.17 50.96 11.57
C GLN A 133 29.17 49.91 12.09
N ALA A 134 29.07 49.74 13.41
CA ALA A 134 28.09 48.87 14.03
C ALA A 134 26.66 49.32 13.73
N LYS A 135 26.37 50.62 13.82
CA LYS A 135 25.07 51.21 13.48
C LYS A 135 24.67 50.94 12.02
N ASN A 136 25.60 51.11 11.08
CA ASN A 136 25.35 50.80 9.67
C ASN A 136 25.10 49.30 9.45
N LYS A 137 25.80 48.43 10.19
CA LYS A 137 25.57 46.99 10.14
C LYS A 137 24.19 46.61 10.69
N ILE A 138 23.77 47.24 11.79
CA ILE A 138 22.42 47.07 12.35
C ILE A 138 21.36 47.49 11.33
N TYR A 139 21.50 48.65 10.69
CA TYR A 139 20.55 49.11 9.67
C TYR A 139 20.44 48.14 8.47
N ASN A 140 21.56 47.56 8.04
CA ASN A 140 21.55 46.56 6.97
C ASN A 140 20.83 45.27 7.42
N LEU A 141 21.08 44.82 8.65
CA LEU A 141 20.41 43.64 9.21
C LEU A 141 18.91 43.88 9.39
N GLU A 142 18.49 45.05 9.88
CA GLU A 142 17.08 45.44 9.99
C GLU A 142 16.38 45.37 8.62
N ARG A 143 17.02 45.91 7.58
CA ARG A 143 16.49 45.86 6.22
C ARG A 143 16.42 44.43 5.66
N GLU A 144 17.39 43.58 5.97
CA GLU A 144 17.36 42.16 5.60
C GLU A 144 16.20 41.44 6.30
N VAL A 145 16.01 41.69 7.59
CA VAL A 145 14.89 41.13 8.38
C VAL A 145 13.55 41.60 7.81
N GLU A 146 13.40 42.88 7.47
CA GLU A 146 12.19 43.40 6.81
C GLU A 146 11.92 42.70 5.47
N ASN A 147 12.95 42.51 4.65
CA ASN A 147 12.82 41.83 3.36
C ASN A 147 12.43 40.35 3.53
N ILE A 148 13.08 39.63 4.45
CA ILE A 148 12.73 38.24 4.78
C ILE A 148 11.29 38.15 5.27
N THR A 149 10.87 39.09 6.12
CA THR A 149 9.49 39.16 6.64
C THR A 149 8.48 39.38 5.50
N LEU A 150 8.81 40.24 4.54
CA LEU A 150 7.97 40.46 3.36
C LEU A 150 7.86 39.18 2.50
N GLN A 151 8.98 38.50 2.25
CA GLN A 151 8.99 37.24 1.51
C GLN A 151 8.19 36.14 2.22
N TYR A 152 8.35 36.03 3.55
CA TYR A 152 7.57 35.11 4.37
C TYR A 152 6.07 35.37 4.23
N ASN A 153 5.64 36.63 4.28
CA ASN A 153 4.24 37.01 4.11
C ASN A 153 3.69 36.68 2.71
N ILE A 154 4.51 36.78 1.66
CA ILE A 154 4.13 36.38 0.30
C ILE A 154 3.96 34.86 0.24
N CYS A 155 4.94 34.10 0.73
CA CYS A 155 4.86 32.64 0.80
C CYS A 155 3.67 32.15 1.62
N ALA A 156 3.37 32.79 2.77
CA ALA A 156 2.21 32.47 3.59
C ALA A 156 0.88 32.66 2.82
N LYS A 157 0.77 33.75 2.03
CA LYS A 157 -0.40 33.98 1.17
C LYS A 157 -0.52 32.95 0.04
N GLU A 158 0.60 32.51 -0.53
CA GLU A 158 0.58 31.44 -1.54
C GLU A 158 0.21 30.08 -0.96
N LEU A 159 0.67 29.77 0.26
CA LEU A 159 0.26 28.58 1.01
C LEU A 159 -1.24 28.56 1.24
N LEU A 160 -1.83 29.66 1.71
CA LEU A 160 -3.28 29.77 1.91
C LEU A 160 -4.08 29.52 0.62
N LYS A 161 -3.62 30.06 -0.52
CA LYS A 161 -4.26 29.80 -1.82
C LYS A 161 -4.17 28.32 -2.23
N LYS A 162 -3.03 27.67 -1.98
CA LYS A 162 -2.87 26.23 -2.25
C LYS A 162 -3.77 25.40 -1.34
N ASP A 163 -3.91 25.77 -0.07
CA ASP A 163 -4.81 25.11 0.87
C ASP A 163 -6.28 25.25 0.47
N GLU A 164 -6.71 26.41 0.00
CA GLU A 164 -8.05 26.61 -0.58
C GLU A 164 -8.27 25.72 -1.81
N LEU A 165 -7.26 25.61 -2.69
CA LEU A 165 -7.32 24.75 -3.87
C LEU A 165 -7.39 23.27 -3.50
N ILE A 166 -6.61 22.84 -2.51
CA ILE A 166 -6.64 21.47 -1.97
C ILE A 166 -8.02 21.16 -1.39
N LYS A 167 -8.61 22.06 -0.61
CA LYS A 167 -9.97 21.90 -0.06
C LYS A 167 -11.01 21.79 -1.18
N GLY A 168 -10.89 22.61 -2.23
CA GLY A 168 -11.76 22.51 -3.41
C GLY A 168 -11.63 21.17 -4.14
N LEU A 169 -10.40 20.67 -4.30
CA LEU A 169 -10.15 19.35 -4.89
C LEU A 169 -10.67 18.21 -4.01
N GLN A 170 -10.55 18.32 -2.69
CA GLN A 170 -11.10 17.35 -1.73
C GLN A 170 -12.62 17.27 -1.84
N SER A 171 -13.31 18.41 -1.88
CA SER A 171 -14.76 18.45 -2.08
C SER A 171 -15.18 17.83 -3.43
N ASN A 172 -14.45 18.11 -4.51
CA ASN A 172 -14.71 17.46 -5.80
C ASN A 172 -14.51 15.94 -5.74
N ILE A 173 -13.48 15.46 -5.04
CA ILE A 173 -13.24 14.03 -4.85
C ILE A 173 -14.40 13.39 -4.07
N GLU A 174 -14.88 14.03 -3.00
CA GLU A 174 -16.06 13.55 -2.24
C GLU A 174 -17.30 13.45 -3.14
N THR A 175 -17.60 14.49 -3.92
CA THR A 175 -18.75 14.44 -4.86
C THR A 175 -18.61 13.32 -5.90
N LEU A 176 -17.40 13.10 -6.43
CA LEU A 176 -17.15 12.01 -7.39
C LEU A 176 -17.26 10.63 -6.74
N ILE A 177 -16.89 10.50 -5.46
CA ILE A 177 -17.08 9.26 -4.70
C ILE A 177 -18.58 8.98 -4.54
N ASP A 178 -19.36 9.99 -4.17
CA ASP A 178 -20.81 9.85 -4.01
C ASP A 178 -21.50 9.48 -5.33
N ASP A 179 -21.14 10.14 -6.43
CA ASP A 179 -21.65 9.81 -7.77
C ASP A 179 -21.28 8.37 -8.17
N ASN A 180 -20.04 7.95 -7.89
CA ASN A 180 -19.58 6.59 -8.21
C ASN A 180 -20.31 5.54 -7.36
N ASN A 181 -20.56 5.83 -6.08
CA ASN A 181 -21.37 4.97 -5.22
C ASN A 181 -22.79 4.82 -5.77
N SER A 182 -23.44 5.92 -6.18
CA SER A 182 -24.77 5.88 -6.80
C SER A 182 -24.79 5.06 -8.09
N LEU A 183 -23.76 5.19 -8.94
CA LEU A 183 -23.64 4.39 -10.16
C LEU A 183 -23.42 2.90 -9.86
N VAL A 184 -22.64 2.57 -8.83
CA VAL A 184 -22.46 1.18 -8.36
C VAL A 184 -23.79 0.61 -7.89
N GLU A 185 -24.56 1.33 -7.09
CA GLU A 185 -25.90 0.90 -6.65
C GLU A 185 -26.84 0.65 -7.84
N GLN A 186 -26.84 1.53 -8.85
CA GLN A 186 -27.62 1.34 -10.08
C GLN A 186 -27.17 0.09 -10.86
N ILE A 187 -25.87 -0.17 -10.93
CA ILE A 187 -25.31 -1.37 -11.58
C ILE A 187 -25.71 -2.63 -10.82
N GLU A 188 -25.67 -2.62 -9.49
CA GLU A 188 -26.08 -3.77 -8.68
C GLU A 188 -27.58 -4.04 -8.80
N PHE A 189 -28.40 -2.99 -8.80
CA PHE A 189 -29.84 -3.09 -9.03
C PHE A 189 -30.15 -3.71 -10.41
N THR A 190 -29.52 -3.21 -11.47
CA THR A 190 -29.72 -3.73 -12.84
C THR A 190 -29.21 -5.16 -13.00
N LYS A 191 -28.10 -5.53 -12.36
CA LYS A 191 -27.63 -6.93 -12.31
C LYS A 191 -28.61 -7.85 -11.60
N SER A 192 -29.16 -7.41 -10.47
CA SER A 192 -30.19 -8.16 -9.73
C SER A 192 -31.42 -8.38 -10.61
N LEU A 193 -31.90 -7.33 -11.28
CA LEU A 193 -33.01 -7.40 -12.21
C LEU A 193 -32.73 -8.30 -13.42
N LEU A 194 -31.52 -8.26 -13.98
CA LEU A 194 -31.14 -9.16 -15.07
C LEU A 194 -31.16 -10.62 -14.60
N LYS A 195 -30.64 -10.90 -13.40
CA LYS A 195 -30.63 -12.24 -12.82
C LYS A 195 -32.04 -12.79 -12.60
N THR A 196 -33.00 -11.96 -12.17
CA THR A 196 -34.40 -12.39 -12.06
C THR A 196 -35.03 -12.65 -13.43
N LYS A 197 -34.68 -11.86 -14.46
CA LYS A 197 -35.12 -12.15 -15.82
C LYS A 197 -34.49 -13.42 -16.39
N GLU A 198 -33.22 -13.69 -16.14
CA GLU A 198 -32.58 -14.94 -16.55
C GLU A 198 -33.25 -16.16 -15.93
N THR A 199 -33.63 -16.11 -14.65
CA THR A 199 -34.36 -17.22 -14.01
C THR A 199 -35.78 -17.34 -14.55
N GLU A 200 -36.48 -16.24 -14.81
CA GLU A 200 -37.78 -16.26 -15.52
C GLU A 200 -37.65 -16.91 -16.90
N TYR A 201 -36.64 -16.54 -17.69
CA TYR A 201 -36.38 -17.14 -19.01
C TYR A 201 -36.03 -18.63 -18.93
N ALA A 202 -35.21 -19.04 -17.98
CA ALA A 202 -34.88 -20.45 -17.75
C ALA A 202 -36.13 -21.26 -17.36
N ASN A 203 -37.01 -20.69 -16.55
CA ASN A 203 -38.29 -21.30 -16.18
C ASN A 203 -39.22 -21.42 -17.39
N LEU A 204 -39.34 -20.37 -18.21
CA LEU A 204 -40.15 -20.41 -19.43
C LEU A 204 -39.61 -21.42 -20.45
N HIS A 205 -38.28 -21.51 -20.56
CA HIS A 205 -37.62 -22.47 -21.44
C HIS A 205 -37.86 -23.92 -20.99
N SER A 206 -37.74 -24.20 -19.68
CA SER A 206 -38.03 -25.55 -19.15
C SER A 206 -39.50 -25.94 -19.34
N GLN A 207 -40.43 -24.99 -19.19
CA GLN A 207 -41.84 -25.20 -19.52
C GLN A 207 -42.03 -25.50 -21.02
N ALA A 208 -41.38 -24.75 -21.91
CA ALA A 208 -41.44 -24.98 -23.35
C ALA A 208 -40.88 -26.36 -23.73
N CYS A 209 -39.76 -26.79 -23.15
CA CYS A 209 -39.22 -28.14 -23.33
C CYS A 209 -40.18 -29.22 -22.83
N SER A 210 -40.83 -29.01 -21.68
CA SER A 210 -41.85 -29.93 -21.16
C SER A 210 -43.03 -30.08 -22.12
N TYR A 211 -43.57 -28.97 -22.64
CA TYR A 211 -44.64 -29.00 -23.64
C TYR A 211 -44.20 -29.64 -24.95
N TYR A 212 -42.97 -29.38 -25.42
CA TYR A 212 -42.41 -30.02 -26.60
C TYR A 212 -42.33 -31.55 -26.42
N ASN A 213 -41.83 -32.00 -25.27
CA ASN A 213 -41.76 -33.43 -24.94
C ASN A 213 -43.15 -34.06 -24.85
N GLN A 214 -44.13 -33.38 -24.25
CA GLN A 214 -45.52 -33.85 -24.23
C GLN A 214 -46.14 -33.93 -25.63
N LEU A 215 -45.79 -33.00 -26.51
CA LEU A 215 -46.26 -33.03 -27.90
C LEU A 215 -45.64 -34.20 -28.67
N GLU A 216 -44.35 -34.49 -28.50
CA GLU A 216 -43.74 -35.65 -29.14
C GLU A 216 -44.25 -36.98 -28.58
N THR A 217 -44.51 -37.09 -27.27
CA THR A 217 -45.11 -38.31 -26.71
C THR A 217 -46.54 -38.53 -27.22
N THR A 218 -47.36 -37.49 -27.29
CA THR A 218 -48.71 -37.59 -27.86
C THR A 218 -48.69 -37.90 -29.37
N LYS A 219 -47.74 -37.34 -30.10
CA LYS A 219 -47.53 -37.66 -31.53
C LYS A 219 -47.12 -39.11 -31.73
N LEU A 220 -46.22 -39.64 -30.90
CA LEU A 220 -45.84 -41.06 -30.90
C LEU A 220 -47.01 -41.97 -30.51
N GLN A 221 -47.83 -41.57 -29.53
CA GLN A 221 -49.05 -42.31 -29.15
C GLN A 221 -50.05 -42.34 -30.31
N ILE A 222 -50.26 -41.23 -31.02
CA ILE A 222 -51.09 -41.20 -32.23
C ILE A 222 -50.49 -42.10 -33.32
N GLN A 223 -49.16 -42.12 -33.48
CA GLN A 223 -48.47 -42.97 -34.45
C GLN A 223 -48.60 -44.47 -34.11
N GLN A 224 -48.58 -44.82 -32.83
CA GLN A 224 -48.82 -46.19 -32.35
C GLN A 224 -50.28 -46.60 -32.55
N LEU A 225 -51.24 -45.74 -32.20
CA LEU A 225 -52.67 -45.99 -32.41
C LEU A 225 -53.05 -46.07 -33.90
N THR A 226 -52.25 -45.46 -34.78
CA THR A 226 -52.39 -45.58 -36.24
C THR A 226 -51.65 -46.78 -36.83
N SER A 227 -50.73 -47.41 -36.08
CA SER A 227 -49.94 -48.58 -36.51
C SER A 227 -50.41 -49.92 -35.92
N ASP A 228 -51.28 -49.90 -34.91
CA ASP A 228 -51.79 -51.11 -34.24
C ASP A 228 -52.94 -51.79 -35.00
N THR A 229 -52.61 -52.48 -36.09
CA THR A 229 -53.30 -53.71 -36.48
C THR A 229 -52.54 -54.90 -35.89
N ASN A 230 -52.98 -55.42 -34.74
CA ASN A 230 -53.05 -56.84 -34.37
C ASN A 230 -53.05 -57.01 -32.84
N ALA A 231 -54.26 -57.14 -32.29
CA ALA A 231 -54.49 -57.60 -30.94
C ALA A 231 -54.39 -59.14 -30.90
N ASN A 232 -53.28 -59.72 -30.40
CA ASN A 232 -53.34 -61.07 -29.79
C ASN A 232 -52.12 -61.58 -28.98
N VAL A 233 -51.29 -60.71 -28.37
CA VAL A 233 -50.15 -61.18 -27.52
C VAL A 233 -50.18 -60.62 -26.08
N LYS A 234 -51.22 -59.85 -25.70
CA LYS A 234 -51.20 -59.01 -24.49
C LYS A 234 -51.37 -59.71 -23.13
N ASN A 235 -51.42 -61.05 -23.03
CA ASN A 235 -51.71 -61.70 -21.73
C ASN A 235 -50.49 -62.27 -20.97
N LEU A 236 -49.33 -62.45 -21.61
CA LEU A 236 -48.13 -62.97 -20.91
C LEU A 236 -47.11 -61.87 -20.61
N ASP A 237 -46.91 -60.91 -21.52
CA ASP A 237 -46.01 -59.76 -21.30
C ASP A 237 -46.55 -58.79 -20.25
N PHE A 238 -47.88 -58.65 -20.12
CA PHE A 238 -48.50 -57.74 -19.15
C PHE A 238 -48.24 -58.15 -17.69
N MET A 239 -47.98 -59.44 -17.42
CA MET A 239 -47.66 -59.90 -16.05
C MET A 239 -46.20 -59.61 -15.68
N ASN A 240 -45.26 -59.83 -16.60
CA ASN A 240 -43.84 -59.50 -16.38
C ASN A 240 -43.62 -57.97 -16.32
N GLU A 241 -44.34 -57.22 -17.16
CA GLU A 241 -44.31 -55.76 -17.16
C GLU A 241 -44.95 -55.21 -15.88
N LYS A 242 -46.06 -55.79 -15.40
CA LYS A 242 -46.67 -55.44 -14.11
C LYS A 242 -45.75 -55.72 -12.93
N GLU A 243 -45.00 -56.82 -12.94
CA GLU A 243 -44.03 -57.14 -11.88
C GLU A 243 -42.83 -56.17 -11.91
N TYR A 244 -42.33 -55.83 -13.09
CA TYR A 244 -41.27 -54.83 -13.26
C TYR A 244 -41.72 -53.42 -12.82
N LEU A 245 -42.93 -53.00 -13.21
CA LEU A 245 -43.52 -51.74 -12.75
C LEU A 245 -43.79 -51.74 -11.25
N SER A 246 -44.25 -52.85 -10.68
CA SER A 246 -44.42 -53.00 -9.23
C SER A 246 -43.09 -52.86 -8.49
N ASN A 247 -42.02 -53.47 -8.99
CA ASN A 247 -40.68 -53.32 -8.42
C ASN A 247 -40.16 -51.88 -8.55
N ASN A 248 -40.36 -51.23 -9.70
CA ASN A 248 -39.98 -49.83 -9.87
C ASN A 248 -40.77 -48.90 -8.93
N ILE A 249 -42.08 -49.12 -8.78
CA ILE A 249 -42.92 -48.39 -7.82
C ILE A 249 -42.38 -48.59 -6.40
N ASN A 250 -42.06 -49.82 -6.00
CA ASN A 250 -41.46 -50.09 -4.68
C ASN A 250 -40.11 -49.39 -4.48
N THR A 251 -39.25 -49.34 -5.50
CA THR A 251 -37.96 -48.61 -5.40
C THR A 251 -38.16 -47.10 -5.33
N LEU A 252 -39.14 -46.55 -6.05
CA LEU A 252 -39.48 -45.13 -5.99
C LEU A 252 -40.10 -44.78 -4.63
N GLU A 253 -40.96 -45.64 -4.09
CA GLU A 253 -41.51 -45.48 -2.74
C GLU A 253 -40.41 -45.51 -1.67
N GLN A 254 -39.40 -46.38 -1.81
CA GLN A 254 -38.24 -46.40 -0.91
C GLN A 254 -37.41 -45.11 -1.02
N LYS A 255 -37.19 -44.59 -2.23
CA LYS A 255 -36.49 -43.30 -2.44
C LYS A 255 -37.29 -42.14 -1.86
N ILE A 256 -38.61 -42.11 -2.04
CA ILE A 256 -39.48 -41.10 -1.43
C ILE A 256 -39.41 -41.18 0.09
N ARG A 257 -39.41 -42.38 0.68
CA ARG A 257 -39.24 -42.55 2.14
C ARG A 257 -37.87 -42.07 2.63
N ALA A 258 -36.79 -42.34 1.88
CA ALA A 258 -35.46 -41.86 2.22
C ALA A 258 -35.39 -40.31 2.16
N LEU A 259 -35.92 -39.70 1.10
CA LEU A 259 -36.00 -38.24 0.98
C LEU A 259 -36.89 -37.61 2.06
N GLN A 260 -37.97 -38.30 2.45
CA GLN A 260 -38.82 -37.86 3.56
C GLN A 260 -38.06 -37.89 4.88
N GLN A 261 -37.29 -38.95 5.15
CA GLN A 261 -36.44 -39.03 6.34
C GLN A 261 -35.34 -37.96 6.34
N GLU A 262 -34.67 -37.73 5.22
CA GLU A 262 -33.68 -36.65 5.09
C GLU A 262 -34.31 -35.28 5.35
N LYS A 263 -35.49 -35.01 4.78
CA LYS A 263 -36.25 -33.78 5.04
C LYS A 263 -36.61 -33.64 6.52
N ASP A 264 -37.08 -34.70 7.17
CA ASP A 264 -37.45 -34.67 8.59
C ASP A 264 -36.21 -34.44 9.47
N THR A 265 -35.07 -35.07 9.16
CA THR A 265 -33.80 -34.82 9.86
C THR A 265 -33.31 -33.39 9.67
N LEU A 266 -33.40 -32.84 8.44
CA LEU A 266 -32.99 -31.47 8.15
C LEU A 266 -33.92 -30.46 8.84
N THR A 267 -35.22 -30.73 8.88
CA THR A 267 -36.20 -29.91 9.60
C THR A 267 -35.88 -29.88 11.10
N SER A 268 -35.58 -31.03 11.69
CA SER A 268 -35.13 -31.11 13.09
C SER A 268 -33.84 -30.33 13.35
N HIS A 269 -32.86 -30.38 12.43
CA HIS A 269 -31.64 -29.57 12.55
C HIS A 269 -31.94 -28.07 12.49
N TYR A 270 -32.83 -27.63 11.61
CA TYR A 270 -33.25 -26.23 11.56
C TYR A 270 -34.01 -25.81 12.81
N GLU A 271 -34.88 -26.66 13.35
CA GLU A 271 -35.58 -26.40 14.62
C GLU A 271 -34.59 -26.23 15.78
N HIS A 272 -33.57 -27.09 15.88
CA HIS A 272 -32.51 -26.97 16.87
C HIS A 272 -31.67 -25.70 16.68
N TYR A 273 -31.27 -25.38 15.46
CA TYR A 273 -30.49 -24.18 15.17
C TYR A 273 -31.26 -22.88 15.50
N VAL A 274 -32.55 -22.82 15.15
CA VAL A 274 -33.41 -21.69 15.51
C VAL A 274 -33.57 -21.58 17.02
N LYS A 275 -33.67 -22.71 17.72
CA LYS A 275 -33.73 -22.73 19.19
C LYS A 275 -32.43 -22.19 19.81
N ASP A 276 -31.28 -22.63 19.34
CA ASP A 276 -29.98 -22.16 19.84
C ASP A 276 -29.78 -20.66 19.61
N LEU A 277 -30.17 -20.16 18.42
CA LEU A 277 -30.16 -18.72 18.13
C LEU A 277 -31.10 -17.95 19.06
N ASN A 278 -32.30 -18.47 19.33
CA ASN A 278 -33.23 -17.86 20.27
C ASN A 278 -32.69 -17.86 21.70
N ASP A 279 -31.99 -18.91 22.13
CA ASP A 279 -31.35 -18.97 23.45
C ASP A 279 -30.17 -17.97 23.55
N GLN A 280 -29.36 -17.83 22.49
CA GLN A 280 -28.31 -16.80 22.42
C GLN A 280 -28.89 -15.38 22.44
N LEU A 281 -29.98 -15.14 21.71
CA LEU A 281 -30.70 -13.88 21.73
C LEU A 281 -31.24 -13.58 23.13
N LYS A 282 -31.85 -14.56 23.79
CA LYS A 282 -32.34 -14.43 25.17
C LYS A 282 -31.23 -14.12 26.16
N ASN A 283 -30.08 -14.77 26.06
CA ASN A 283 -28.92 -14.49 26.90
C ASN A 283 -28.37 -13.07 26.65
N SER A 284 -28.34 -12.64 25.39
CA SER A 284 -27.91 -11.27 25.03
C SER A 284 -28.89 -10.22 25.54
N MET A 285 -30.20 -10.49 25.47
CA MET A 285 -31.23 -9.62 26.05
C MET A 285 -31.09 -9.51 27.58
N LEU A 286 -30.89 -10.63 28.28
CA LEU A 286 -30.67 -10.62 29.74
C LEU A 286 -29.44 -9.81 30.11
N ARG A 287 -28.33 -9.99 29.38
CA ARG A 287 -27.10 -9.20 29.60
C ARG A 287 -27.31 -7.71 29.36
N ASN A 288 -28.06 -7.33 28.32
CA ASN A 288 -28.42 -5.93 28.07
C ASN A 288 -29.32 -5.37 29.18
N GLU A 289 -30.24 -6.18 29.72
CA GLU A 289 -31.09 -5.78 30.84
C GLU A 289 -30.26 -5.56 32.11
N ASP A 290 -29.28 -6.43 32.39
CA ASP A 290 -28.37 -6.29 33.53
C ASP A 290 -27.47 -5.05 33.40
N LEU A 291 -26.91 -4.81 32.22
CA LEU A 291 -26.15 -3.59 31.93
C LEU A 291 -27.03 -2.33 32.07
N SER A 292 -28.29 -2.39 31.63
CA SER A 292 -29.23 -1.26 31.78
C SER A 292 -29.53 -0.97 33.25
N LYS A 293 -29.67 -2.01 34.09
CA LYS A 293 -29.81 -1.87 35.54
C LYS A 293 -28.56 -1.28 36.17
N GLU A 294 -27.37 -1.67 35.71
CA GLU A 294 -26.10 -1.11 36.20
C GLU A 294 -25.94 0.36 35.81
N LEU A 295 -26.25 0.73 34.57
CA LEU A 295 -26.29 2.12 34.12
C LEU A 295 -27.26 2.96 34.95
N TYR A 296 -28.44 2.42 35.26
CA TYR A 296 -29.41 3.11 36.12
C TYR A 296 -28.87 3.33 37.53
N ARG A 297 -28.21 2.33 38.14
CA ARG A 297 -27.57 2.46 39.46
C ARG A 297 -26.42 3.48 39.46
N LEU A 298 -25.61 3.50 38.41
CA LEU A 298 -24.52 4.48 38.26
C LEU A 298 -25.07 5.89 38.10
N ASN A 299 -26.12 6.05 37.30
CA ASN A 299 -26.82 7.33 37.13
C ASN A 299 -27.44 7.82 38.46
N GLU A 300 -28.11 6.95 39.23
CA GLU A 300 -28.61 7.33 40.56
C GLU A 300 -27.49 7.77 41.50
N ARG A 301 -26.33 7.09 41.47
CA ARG A 301 -25.15 7.49 42.25
C ARG A 301 -24.60 8.84 41.79
N GLU A 302 -24.53 9.08 40.49
CA GLU A 302 -24.07 10.36 39.93
C GLU A 302 -25.00 11.50 40.35
N ASN A 303 -26.32 11.30 40.21
CA ASN A 303 -27.32 12.28 40.64
C ASN A 303 -27.21 12.60 42.14
N TYR A 304 -26.98 11.59 42.99
CA TYR A 304 -26.75 11.81 44.42
C TYR A 304 -25.51 12.66 44.69
N LEU A 305 -24.40 12.41 43.99
CA LEU A 305 -23.18 13.22 44.14
C LEU A 305 -23.38 14.64 43.64
N VAL A 306 -24.10 14.83 42.53
CA VAL A 306 -24.44 16.16 42.00
C VAL A 306 -25.33 16.92 42.99
N GLU A 307 -26.33 16.27 43.58
CA GLU A 307 -27.17 16.87 44.62
C GLU A 307 -26.34 17.27 45.86
N GLN A 308 -25.43 16.40 46.30
CA GLN A 308 -24.52 16.70 47.40
C GLN A 308 -23.61 17.91 47.11
N ILE A 309 -23.10 18.03 45.88
CA ILE A 309 -22.31 19.18 45.44
C ILE A 309 -23.17 20.44 45.42
N GLY A 310 -24.38 20.37 44.87
CA GLY A 310 -25.34 21.49 44.86
C GLY A 310 -25.70 21.98 46.26
N ASP A 311 -25.92 21.06 47.20
CA ASP A 311 -26.12 21.39 48.62
C ASP A 311 -24.92 22.10 49.24
N MET A 312 -23.70 21.66 48.90
CA MET A 312 -22.48 22.32 49.34
C MET A 312 -22.33 23.72 48.74
N GLU A 313 -22.65 23.90 47.45
CA GLU A 313 -22.65 25.20 46.78
C GLU A 313 -23.68 26.16 47.38
N ILE A 314 -24.90 25.69 47.67
CA ILE A 314 -25.95 26.49 48.32
C ILE A 314 -25.49 26.92 49.72
N ARG A 315 -24.86 26.03 50.49
CA ARG A 315 -24.31 26.39 51.81
C ARG A 315 -23.23 27.47 51.67
N LEU A 316 -22.30 27.33 50.73
CA LEU A 316 -21.28 28.34 50.47
C LEU A 316 -21.88 29.69 50.06
N GLN A 317 -22.89 29.70 49.20
CA GLN A 317 -23.59 30.93 48.81
C GLN A 317 -24.36 31.57 49.98
N ASN A 318 -24.95 30.77 50.87
CA ASN A 318 -25.67 31.28 52.04
C ASN A 318 -24.73 31.85 53.11
N PHE A 319 -23.50 31.33 53.24
CA PHE A 319 -22.46 31.97 54.04
C PHE A 319 -22.08 33.34 53.48
N ASN A 320 -22.01 33.49 52.16
CA ASN A 320 -21.69 34.77 51.51
C ASN A 320 -22.86 35.79 51.53
N LYS A 321 -24.10 35.37 51.74
CA LYS A 321 -25.29 36.25 51.76
C LYS A 321 -25.68 36.76 53.16
N LYS A 322 -25.09 36.23 54.24
CA LYS A 322 -25.48 36.55 55.62
C LYS A 322 -24.92 37.87 56.17
N ASP A 323 -24.13 38.61 55.40
CA ASP A 323 -23.50 39.86 55.84
C ASP A 323 -24.32 41.14 55.55
N PHE A 324 -25.54 41.04 55.03
CA PHE A 324 -26.37 42.23 54.81
C PHE A 324 -27.84 41.97 55.14
N GLU A 325 -28.31 42.58 56.24
CA GLU A 325 -29.62 43.25 56.43
C GLU A 325 -30.10 43.16 57.91
N VAL A 326 -29.90 44.23 58.70
CA VAL A 326 -30.84 44.64 59.77
C VAL A 326 -30.90 46.17 59.87
N GLU A 327 -32.15 46.62 59.98
CA GLU A 327 -32.74 47.95 59.89
C GLU A 327 -32.46 48.94 61.04
N THR A 328 -32.74 50.20 60.69
CA THR A 328 -33.33 51.31 61.48
C THR A 328 -32.44 52.21 62.35
N GLN A 329 -32.43 53.48 61.93
CA GLN A 329 -31.97 54.67 62.62
C GLN A 329 -32.83 54.97 63.86
N SER A 330 -32.21 55.11 65.03
CA SER A 330 -32.65 56.08 66.06
C SER A 330 -31.55 56.63 66.98
N ASP A 331 -30.29 56.21 66.82
CA ASP A 331 -29.16 56.66 67.65
C ASP A 331 -28.07 57.36 66.80
N THR A 332 -28.46 58.00 65.69
CA THR A 332 -27.52 58.37 64.62
C THR A 332 -26.37 59.28 65.04
N THR A 333 -26.49 60.14 66.06
CA THR A 333 -25.37 61.06 66.40
C THR A 333 -24.39 60.53 67.44
N GLU A 334 -24.86 59.68 68.36
CA GLU A 334 -23.99 59.02 69.36
C GLU A 334 -23.32 57.80 68.73
N LEU A 335 -24.10 57.02 67.96
CA LEU A 335 -23.56 55.95 67.13
C LEU A 335 -22.68 56.49 66.02
N GLN A 336 -22.90 57.66 65.38
CA GLN A 336 -21.93 58.19 64.40
C GLN A 336 -20.57 58.50 65.02
N LYS A 337 -20.51 58.93 66.29
CA LYS A 337 -19.23 59.15 66.98
C LYS A 337 -18.58 57.84 67.40
N GLN A 338 -19.36 56.88 67.89
CA GLN A 338 -18.86 55.55 68.19
C GLN A 338 -18.48 54.79 66.92
N ILE A 339 -19.19 54.97 65.81
CA ILE A 339 -18.90 54.46 64.48
C ILE A 339 -17.65 55.14 63.94
N ALA A 340 -17.45 56.45 64.11
CA ALA A 340 -16.20 57.10 63.70
C ALA A 340 -14.98 56.58 64.50
N ILE A 341 -15.14 56.37 65.80
CA ILE A 341 -14.09 55.78 66.66
C ILE A 341 -13.88 54.29 66.31
N LEU A 342 -14.96 53.54 66.06
CA LEU A 342 -14.88 52.15 65.65
C LEU A 342 -14.37 52.01 64.21
N GLU A 343 -14.62 52.97 63.33
CA GLU A 343 -14.08 53.07 61.98
C GLU A 343 -12.58 53.35 62.06
N GLU A 344 -12.15 54.27 62.93
CA GLU A 344 -10.73 54.51 63.19
C GLU A 344 -10.03 53.27 63.78
N ILE A 345 -10.68 52.58 64.74
CA ILE A 345 -10.19 51.31 65.27
C ILE A 345 -10.22 50.21 64.21
N VAL A 346 -11.22 50.16 63.32
CA VAL A 346 -11.30 49.20 62.22
C VAL A 346 -10.25 49.52 61.16
N GLU A 347 -9.94 50.78 60.88
CA GLU A 347 -8.85 51.21 60.01
C GLU A 347 -7.50 50.82 60.63
N GLU A 348 -7.35 50.98 61.94
CA GLU A 348 -6.17 50.57 62.69
C GLU A 348 -6.03 49.05 62.75
N VAL A 349 -7.15 48.32 62.94
CA VAL A 349 -7.20 46.85 62.90
C VAL A 349 -6.98 46.34 61.49
N LYS A 350 -7.47 47.01 60.44
CA LYS A 350 -7.17 46.68 59.04
C LYS A 350 -5.69 46.91 58.73
N LYS A 351 -5.08 47.99 59.24
CA LYS A 351 -3.63 48.21 59.13
C LYS A 351 -2.86 47.14 59.89
N LYS A 352 -3.29 46.76 61.10
CA LYS A 352 -2.69 45.67 61.89
C LYS A 352 -2.89 44.31 61.22
N TYR A 353 -4.04 44.07 60.59
CA TYR A 353 -4.35 42.84 59.87
C TYR A 353 -3.53 42.75 58.59
N SER A 354 -3.43 43.84 57.81
CA SER A 354 -2.54 43.93 56.65
C SER A 354 -1.08 43.75 57.05
N GLN A 355 -0.63 44.33 58.16
CA GLN A 355 0.71 44.09 58.70
C GLN A 355 0.89 42.64 59.17
N LEU A 356 -0.13 42.01 59.74
CA LEU A 356 -0.09 40.62 60.18
C LEU A 356 -0.18 39.66 58.99
N GLU A 357 -0.86 40.04 57.91
CA GLU A 357 -0.96 39.33 56.65
C GLU A 357 0.36 39.41 55.89
N ASP A 358 1.00 40.59 55.86
CA ASP A 358 2.37 40.77 55.36
C ASP A 358 3.36 39.94 56.19
N GLN A 359 3.23 39.94 57.53
CA GLN A 359 4.05 39.10 58.40
C GLN A 359 3.75 37.61 58.22
N HIS A 360 2.49 37.23 57.98
CA HIS A 360 2.10 35.85 57.72
C HIS A 360 2.61 35.39 56.36
N GLN A 361 2.61 36.27 55.35
CA GLN A 361 3.15 35.99 54.03
C GLN A 361 4.68 35.93 54.04
N VAL A 362 5.34 36.78 54.84
CA VAL A 362 6.78 36.66 55.13
C VAL A 362 7.08 35.38 55.90
N CYS A 363 6.25 34.99 56.89
CA CYS A 363 6.37 33.71 57.59
C CYS A 363 6.09 32.52 56.67
N LEU A 364 5.16 32.62 55.72
CA LEU A 364 4.88 31.58 54.72
C LEU A 364 6.05 31.45 53.74
N LEU A 365 6.60 32.56 53.26
CA LEU A 365 7.83 32.56 52.47
C LEU A 365 9.02 32.03 53.28
N LYS A 366 9.06 32.30 54.60
CA LYS A 366 10.06 31.76 55.51
C LYS A 366 9.86 30.26 55.76
N ILE A 367 8.62 29.80 55.88
CA ILE A 367 8.25 28.39 55.98
C ILE A 367 8.53 27.68 54.66
N GLN A 368 8.33 28.32 53.51
CA GLN A 368 8.68 27.78 52.19
C GLN A 368 10.21 27.76 51.97
N GLU A 369 10.94 28.76 52.48
CA GLU A 369 12.41 28.77 52.55
C GLU A 369 12.96 27.74 53.54
N LEU A 370 12.24 27.47 54.63
CA LEU A 370 12.60 26.46 55.61
C LEU A 370 12.20 25.06 55.11
N GLU A 371 11.05 24.84 54.49
CA GLU A 371 10.67 23.58 53.83
C GLU A 371 11.60 23.23 52.66
N SER A 372 12.22 24.24 52.02
CA SER A 372 13.31 24.03 51.04
C SER A 372 14.69 23.84 51.67
N LYS A 373 14.88 24.14 52.97
CA LYS A 373 16.13 23.95 53.74
C LYS A 373 16.06 22.86 54.82
N GLU A 374 14.87 22.34 55.12
CA GLU A 374 14.52 21.36 56.16
C GLU A 374 14.02 20.04 55.53
N LYS A 375 14.34 19.83 54.26
CA LYS A 375 14.60 18.48 53.72
C LYS A 375 16.07 18.15 53.96
N PRO A 376 16.42 17.52 55.10
CA PRO A 376 17.68 16.81 55.16
C PRO A 376 17.62 15.65 54.14
N GLU A 377 18.59 15.65 53.23
CA GLU A 377 19.27 14.45 52.71
C GLU A 377 18.40 13.20 52.51
N CYS A 378 17.67 13.13 51.40
CA CYS A 378 17.45 11.87 50.66
C CYS A 378 16.92 12.12 49.24
N ASP A 379 17.58 12.99 48.48
CA ASP A 379 17.14 13.35 47.11
C ASP A 379 17.61 12.37 46.02
N HIS A 380 18.30 11.27 46.37
CA HIS A 380 18.64 10.23 45.39
C HIS A 380 17.55 9.16 45.20
N ASP A 381 16.66 8.95 46.17
CA ASP A 381 15.72 7.82 46.10
C ASP A 381 14.33 8.20 45.61
N ASN A 382 13.78 9.39 45.89
CA ASN A 382 12.40 9.69 45.47
C ASN A 382 12.25 10.08 43.99
N ILE A 383 13.20 10.80 43.39
CA ILE A 383 13.20 11.05 41.93
C ILE A 383 13.47 9.75 41.18
N SER A 384 14.29 8.87 41.76
CA SER A 384 14.54 7.53 41.23
C SER A 384 13.30 6.64 41.35
N ILE A 385 12.57 6.63 42.48
CA ILE A 385 11.38 5.78 42.68
C ILE A 385 10.20 6.25 41.83
N GLU A 386 9.97 7.56 41.67
CA GLU A 386 8.90 8.08 40.80
C GLU A 386 9.22 7.88 39.32
N LYS A 387 10.46 8.12 38.87
CA LYS A 387 10.88 7.74 37.51
C LYS A 387 10.86 6.24 37.29
N LEU A 388 11.37 5.45 38.24
CA LEU A 388 11.38 3.99 38.16
C LEU A 388 9.96 3.43 38.17
N SER A 389 9.02 4.02 38.92
CA SER A 389 7.61 3.60 38.89
C SER A 389 6.91 4.04 37.59
N ALA A 390 7.25 5.19 37.02
CA ALA A 390 6.82 5.60 35.68
C ALA A 390 7.40 4.68 34.59
N ASP A 391 8.68 4.32 34.69
CA ASP A 391 9.36 3.41 33.76
C ASP A 391 8.81 1.98 33.90
N ILE A 392 8.56 1.49 35.11
CA ILE A 392 7.93 0.17 35.35
C ILE A 392 6.49 0.15 34.81
N THR A 393 5.71 1.23 34.96
CA THR A 393 4.34 1.28 34.42
C THR A 393 4.34 1.41 32.90
N SER A 394 5.28 2.17 32.33
CA SER A 394 5.52 2.26 30.89
C SER A 394 5.96 0.90 30.31
N ASP A 395 6.94 0.24 30.92
CA ASP A 395 7.43 -1.09 30.53
C ASP A 395 6.36 -2.16 30.68
N LYS A 396 5.51 -2.06 31.71
CA LYS A 396 4.36 -2.95 31.88
C LYS A 396 3.34 -2.75 30.75
N ILE A 397 3.07 -1.51 30.33
CA ILE A 397 2.19 -1.21 29.20
C ILE A 397 2.83 -1.66 27.88
N ALA A 398 4.14 -1.46 27.71
CA ALA A 398 4.89 -1.90 26.53
C ALA A 398 4.92 -3.43 26.43
N ALA A 399 5.17 -4.12 27.55
CA ALA A 399 5.10 -5.57 27.65
C ALA A 399 3.68 -6.08 27.41
N GLN A 400 2.65 -5.42 27.96
CA GLN A 400 1.25 -5.78 27.72
C GLN A 400 0.91 -5.65 26.23
N ARG A 401 1.25 -4.52 25.59
CA ARG A 401 1.08 -4.32 24.14
C ARG A 401 1.86 -5.33 23.31
N ALA A 402 3.09 -5.66 23.70
CA ALA A 402 3.89 -6.68 23.04
C ALA A 402 3.30 -8.09 23.19
N THR A 403 2.76 -8.44 24.36
CA THR A 403 2.06 -9.72 24.57
C THR A 403 0.75 -9.80 23.81
N GLU A 404 0.02 -8.70 23.71
CA GLU A 404 -1.21 -8.61 22.93
C GLU A 404 -0.93 -8.72 21.43
N GLN A 405 0.12 -8.06 20.94
CA GLN A 405 0.61 -8.24 19.58
C GLN A 405 1.08 -9.68 19.31
N ASN A 406 1.78 -10.31 20.26
CA ASN A 406 2.18 -11.71 20.11
C ASN A 406 0.98 -12.67 20.13
N LEU A 407 -0.05 -12.39 20.92
CA LEU A 407 -1.30 -13.15 20.90
C LEU A 407 -2.01 -12.99 19.55
N GLN A 408 -2.09 -11.76 19.02
CA GLN A 408 -2.66 -11.50 17.71
C GLN A 408 -1.87 -12.20 16.60
N LEU A 409 -0.54 -12.07 16.59
CA LEU A 409 0.32 -12.75 15.62
C LEU A 409 0.17 -14.28 15.71
N LYS A 410 -0.01 -14.83 16.91
CA LYS A 410 -0.25 -16.26 17.09
C LYS A 410 -1.61 -16.68 16.53
N SER A 411 -2.66 -15.90 16.76
CA SER A 411 -3.98 -16.09 16.13
C SER A 411 -3.90 -16.03 14.62
N ASP A 412 -3.21 -15.01 14.07
CA ASP A 412 -3.03 -14.84 12.62
C ASP A 412 -2.23 -16.03 12.02
N ILE A 413 -1.22 -16.55 12.73
CA ILE A 413 -0.46 -17.74 12.32
C ILE A 413 -1.36 -19.00 12.35
N GLU A 414 -2.19 -19.16 13.38
CA GLU A 414 -3.14 -20.27 13.48
C GLU A 414 -4.19 -20.22 12.36
N GLU A 415 -4.73 -19.04 12.03
CA GLU A 415 -5.63 -18.85 10.90
C GLU A 415 -4.95 -19.16 9.57
N LEU A 416 -3.72 -18.67 9.36
CA LEU A 416 -2.93 -18.99 8.17
C LEU A 416 -2.67 -20.49 8.07
N GLN A 417 -2.35 -21.17 9.18
CA GLN A 417 -2.21 -22.62 9.19
C GLN A 417 -3.51 -23.33 8.80
N GLN A 418 -4.66 -22.90 9.34
CA GLN A 418 -5.96 -23.46 8.97
C GLN A 418 -6.27 -23.25 7.48
N VAL A 419 -6.00 -22.07 6.94
CA VAL A 419 -6.18 -21.78 5.51
C VAL A 419 -5.25 -22.65 4.65
N VAL A 420 -3.99 -22.84 5.05
CA VAL A 420 -3.05 -23.70 4.32
C VAL A 420 -3.49 -25.16 4.36
N VAL A 421 -3.96 -25.66 5.51
CA VAL A 421 -4.49 -27.02 5.63
C VAL A 421 -5.73 -27.19 4.76
N LYS A 422 -6.67 -26.23 4.79
CA LYS A 422 -7.87 -26.25 3.95
C LYS A 422 -7.51 -26.22 2.46
N MET A 423 -6.64 -25.31 2.04
CA MET A 423 -6.17 -25.24 0.66
C MET A 423 -5.46 -26.52 0.22
N THR A 424 -4.68 -27.14 1.10
CA THR A 424 -4.00 -28.41 0.82
C THR A 424 -5.00 -29.55 0.66
N LYS A 425 -6.04 -29.57 1.50
CA LYS A 425 -7.15 -30.52 1.39
C LYS A 425 -7.93 -30.32 0.09
N ASP A 426 -8.32 -29.09 -0.23
CA ASP A 426 -9.03 -28.75 -1.47
C ASP A 426 -8.18 -29.10 -2.69
N LYS A 427 -6.87 -28.84 -2.64
CA LYS A 427 -5.93 -29.22 -3.71
C LYS A 427 -5.85 -30.75 -3.84
N LEU A 428 -5.82 -31.49 -2.74
CA LEU A 428 -5.82 -32.95 -2.76
C LEU A 428 -7.11 -33.49 -3.40
N GLU A 429 -8.28 -33.01 -2.95
CA GLU A 429 -9.58 -33.40 -3.50
C GLU A 429 -9.67 -33.09 -5.00
N LEU A 430 -9.25 -31.91 -5.43
CA LEU A 430 -9.19 -31.55 -6.85
C LEU A 430 -8.23 -32.45 -7.65
N THR A 431 -7.09 -32.83 -7.08
CA THR A 431 -6.16 -33.75 -7.75
C THR A 431 -6.70 -35.18 -7.83
N GLU A 432 -7.43 -35.64 -6.81
CA GLU A 432 -8.10 -36.95 -6.81
C GLU A 432 -9.24 -36.99 -7.82
N MET A 433 -10.08 -35.95 -7.87
CA MET A 433 -11.12 -35.79 -8.90
C MET A 433 -10.51 -35.75 -10.30
N LEU A 434 -9.43 -34.99 -10.51
CA LEU A 434 -8.74 -34.93 -11.79
C LEU A 434 -8.15 -36.29 -12.19
N ALA A 435 -7.59 -37.04 -11.25
CA ALA A 435 -7.08 -38.38 -11.49
C ALA A 435 -8.21 -39.36 -11.83
N HIS A 436 -9.35 -39.25 -11.16
CA HIS A 436 -10.56 -40.04 -11.44
C HIS A 436 -11.09 -39.75 -12.84
N GLU A 437 -11.27 -38.49 -13.21
CA GLU A 437 -11.70 -38.07 -14.55
C GLU A 437 -10.73 -38.52 -15.65
N LYS A 438 -9.41 -38.45 -15.40
CA LYS A 438 -8.41 -38.99 -16.33
C LYS A 438 -8.52 -40.49 -16.52
N ASN A 439 -8.84 -41.24 -15.47
CA ASN A 439 -9.03 -42.68 -15.56
C ASN A 439 -10.35 -43.02 -16.28
N LEU A 440 -11.42 -42.30 -16.00
CA LEU A 440 -12.69 -42.43 -16.71
C LEU A 440 -12.52 -42.12 -18.20
N ASN A 441 -11.78 -41.06 -18.55
CA ASN A 441 -11.48 -40.72 -19.93
C ASN A 441 -10.68 -41.83 -20.64
N LYS A 442 -9.68 -42.43 -19.97
CA LYS A 442 -8.98 -43.61 -20.51
C LYS A 442 -9.92 -44.78 -20.76
N GLU A 443 -10.84 -45.06 -19.82
CA GLU A 443 -11.84 -46.13 -19.97
C GLU A 443 -12.80 -45.85 -21.14
N LEU A 444 -13.24 -44.60 -21.31
CA LEU A 444 -14.07 -44.17 -22.43
C LEU A 444 -13.33 -44.30 -23.77
N ILE A 445 -12.05 -43.90 -23.84
CA ILE A 445 -11.21 -44.06 -25.03
C ILE A 445 -11.09 -45.54 -25.40
N LEU A 446 -10.87 -46.43 -24.43
CA LEU A 446 -10.83 -47.88 -24.67
C LEU A 446 -12.17 -48.41 -25.17
N LYS A 447 -13.30 -48.01 -24.57
CA LYS A 447 -14.64 -48.39 -25.03
C LYS A 447 -14.94 -47.88 -26.45
N LEU A 448 -14.50 -46.68 -26.79
CA LEU A 448 -14.64 -46.13 -28.14
C LEU A 448 -13.81 -46.95 -29.14
N ALA A 449 -12.57 -47.30 -28.80
CA ALA A 449 -11.73 -48.17 -29.63
C ALA A 449 -12.37 -49.55 -29.86
N ASP A 450 -12.95 -50.17 -28.82
CA ASP A 450 -13.65 -51.46 -28.93
C ASP A 450 -14.89 -51.37 -29.84
N ILE A 451 -15.65 -50.27 -29.76
CA ILE A 451 -16.83 -50.04 -30.62
C ILE A 451 -16.40 -49.82 -32.07
N GLU A 452 -15.34 -49.04 -32.30
CA GLU A 452 -14.77 -48.84 -33.63
C GLU A 452 -14.28 -50.14 -34.25
N GLU A 453 -13.66 -51.03 -33.47
CA GLU A 453 -13.23 -52.34 -33.95
C GLU A 453 -14.44 -53.22 -34.30
N LYS A 454 -15.47 -53.28 -33.46
CA LYS A 454 -16.72 -54.00 -33.76
C LYS A 454 -17.41 -53.45 -35.00
N ALA A 455 -17.43 -52.13 -35.18
CA ALA A 455 -17.99 -51.50 -36.38
C ALA A 455 -17.21 -51.88 -37.64
N LYS A 456 -15.86 -51.87 -37.58
CA LYS A 456 -15.00 -52.37 -38.67
C LYS A 456 -15.24 -53.84 -38.97
N GLU A 457 -15.44 -54.67 -37.95
CA GLU A 457 -15.74 -56.09 -38.13
C GLU A 457 -17.09 -56.32 -38.81
N VAL A 458 -18.15 -55.61 -38.37
CA VAL A 458 -19.47 -55.66 -39.01
C VAL A 458 -19.40 -55.16 -40.45
N HIS A 459 -18.66 -54.07 -40.71
CA HIS A 459 -18.47 -53.57 -42.07
C HIS A 459 -17.79 -54.59 -42.98
N LYS A 460 -16.75 -55.29 -42.50
CA LYS A 460 -16.12 -56.40 -43.24
C LYS A 460 -17.09 -57.54 -43.52
N LYS A 461 -17.93 -57.92 -42.54
CA LYS A 461 -18.97 -58.95 -42.71
C LYS A 461 -20.02 -58.52 -43.75
N LEU A 462 -20.41 -57.24 -43.74
CA LEU A 462 -21.35 -56.68 -44.70
C LEU A 462 -20.76 -56.69 -46.11
N GLN A 463 -19.52 -56.19 -46.28
CA GLN A 463 -18.81 -56.24 -47.56
C GLN A 463 -18.71 -57.68 -48.10
N ALA A 464 -18.40 -58.66 -47.24
CA ALA A 464 -18.36 -60.06 -47.65
C ALA A 464 -19.74 -60.57 -48.12
N LYS A 465 -20.83 -60.13 -47.46
CA LYS A 465 -22.21 -60.46 -47.86
C LYS A 465 -22.63 -59.77 -49.16
N ASP A 466 -22.22 -58.53 -49.38
CA ASP A 466 -22.46 -57.81 -50.63
C ASP A 466 -21.76 -58.51 -51.80
N VAL A 467 -20.52 -58.96 -51.60
CA VAL A 467 -19.80 -59.77 -52.60
C VAL A 467 -20.51 -61.08 -52.90
N GLU A 468 -21.02 -61.78 -51.88
CA GLU A 468 -21.81 -63.01 -52.05
C GLU A 468 -23.13 -62.75 -52.78
N MET A 469 -23.81 -61.65 -52.46
CA MET A 469 -25.04 -61.21 -53.13
C MET A 469 -24.79 -60.92 -54.60
N ILE A 470 -23.73 -60.17 -54.93
CA ILE A 470 -23.32 -59.89 -56.31
C ILE A 470 -23.02 -61.20 -57.04
N ARG A 471 -22.32 -62.15 -56.38
CA ARG A 471 -22.04 -63.47 -56.97
C ARG A 471 -23.33 -64.23 -57.32
N LEU A 472 -24.26 -64.34 -56.37
CA LEU A 472 -25.54 -65.01 -56.57
C LEU A 472 -26.39 -64.32 -57.63
N GLN A 473 -26.42 -62.98 -57.66
CA GLN A 473 -27.14 -62.21 -58.68
C GLN A 473 -26.57 -62.47 -60.09
N ASN A 474 -25.24 -62.57 -60.21
CA ASN A 474 -24.58 -62.94 -61.46
C ASN A 474 -24.88 -64.38 -61.88
N GLU A 475 -24.87 -65.33 -60.96
CA GLU A 475 -25.29 -66.72 -61.20
C GLU A 475 -26.76 -66.78 -61.68
N TRP A 476 -27.67 -66.05 -61.02
CA TRP A 476 -29.08 -65.97 -61.40
C TRP A 476 -29.27 -65.42 -62.82
N ARG A 477 -28.61 -64.29 -63.14
CA ARG A 477 -28.63 -63.71 -64.50
C ARG A 477 -28.06 -64.69 -65.54
N GLN A 478 -27.06 -65.50 -65.18
CA GLN A 478 -26.52 -66.51 -66.09
C GLN A 478 -27.51 -67.65 -66.34
N MET A 479 -28.21 -68.11 -65.30
CA MET A 479 -29.25 -69.15 -65.43
C MET A 479 -30.46 -68.65 -66.22
N GLU A 480 -30.87 -67.41 -66.01
CA GLU A 480 -31.95 -66.76 -66.77
C GLU A 480 -31.61 -66.67 -68.27
N ARG A 481 -30.37 -66.28 -68.62
CA ARG A 481 -29.88 -66.33 -70.02
C ARG A 481 -29.90 -67.73 -70.62
N LYS A 482 -29.53 -68.77 -69.85
CA LYS A 482 -29.56 -70.17 -70.33
C LYS A 482 -30.99 -70.65 -70.57
N ASN A 483 -31.93 -70.35 -69.66
CA ASN A 483 -33.34 -70.69 -69.82
C ASN A 483 -33.94 -70.01 -71.06
N TYR A 484 -33.60 -68.73 -71.30
CA TYR A 484 -34.05 -68.02 -72.50
C TYR A 484 -33.53 -68.68 -73.79
N LEU A 485 -32.25 -69.09 -73.83
CA LEU A 485 -31.70 -69.81 -74.98
C LEU A 485 -32.41 -71.15 -75.25
N LEU A 486 -32.61 -71.97 -74.20
CA LEU A 486 -33.32 -73.25 -74.29
C LEU A 486 -34.75 -73.09 -74.81
N GLN A 487 -35.42 -71.99 -74.44
CA GLN A 487 -36.79 -71.71 -74.89
C GLN A 487 -36.83 -71.27 -76.37
N HIS A 488 -35.79 -70.60 -76.86
CA HIS A 488 -35.67 -70.23 -78.28
C HIS A 488 -35.36 -71.45 -79.17
N ASP A 489 -34.51 -72.37 -78.70
CA ASP A 489 -34.21 -73.63 -79.41
C ASP A 489 -35.46 -74.53 -79.57
N HIS A 490 -36.45 -74.41 -78.68
CA HIS A 490 -37.74 -75.12 -78.81
C HIS A 490 -38.72 -74.48 -79.83
N VAL A 491 -38.56 -73.19 -80.16
CA VAL A 491 -39.41 -72.48 -81.13
C VAL A 491 -38.91 -72.67 -82.57
N ASP A 492 -37.60 -72.79 -82.78
CA ASP A 492 -37.04 -73.08 -84.12
C ASP A 492 -37.27 -74.54 -84.57
N MET A 493 -37.48 -75.47 -83.64
CA MET A 493 -37.89 -76.84 -83.99
C MET A 493 -39.39 -76.99 -84.27
N THR A 494 -40.23 -76.04 -83.88
CA THR A 494 -41.69 -76.06 -84.09
C THR A 494 -42.16 -75.22 -85.29
N SER A 495 -41.30 -74.36 -85.82
CA SER A 495 -41.59 -73.52 -87.01
C SER A 495 -41.31 -74.19 -88.37
N HIS A 496 -40.89 -75.46 -88.38
CA HIS A 496 -40.63 -76.22 -89.63
C HIS A 496 -41.74 -77.22 -90.04
N THR A 497 -42.91 -77.24 -89.38
CA THR A 497 -43.97 -78.24 -89.66
C THR A 497 -45.32 -77.69 -90.15
N GLU A 498 -45.52 -76.38 -90.30
CA GLU A 498 -46.87 -75.84 -90.58
C GLU A 498 -46.98 -74.87 -91.79
N GLU A 499 -46.21 -75.11 -92.86
CA GLU A 499 -46.55 -74.56 -94.19
C GLU A 499 -47.04 -75.67 -95.13
N LYS A 500 -48.37 -75.83 -95.20
CA LYS A 500 -49.23 -76.11 -96.39
C LYS A 500 -50.40 -77.04 -96.04
N GLN A 501 -51.58 -76.46 -95.83
CA GLN A 501 -52.87 -76.84 -96.43
C GLN A 501 -53.97 -75.95 -95.81
N SER A 502 -54.30 -74.85 -96.47
CA SER A 502 -55.52 -74.66 -97.27
C SER A 502 -56.74 -74.35 -96.40
N GLN A 503 -57.13 -73.08 -96.26
CA GLN A 503 -57.95 -72.33 -97.21
C GLN A 503 -59.37 -72.91 -97.32
N ASN A 504 -60.31 -72.34 -96.55
CA ASN A 504 -61.70 -71.99 -96.89
C ASN A 504 -62.57 -71.99 -95.62
N ASP A 505 -63.02 -70.82 -95.17
CA ASP A 505 -64.42 -70.44 -95.32
C ASP A 505 -64.68 -69.02 -94.79
N LEU A 506 -65.55 -68.34 -95.53
CA LEU A 506 -65.92 -66.95 -95.43
C LEU A 506 -66.88 -66.68 -94.25
N VAL A 507 -66.83 -65.45 -93.71
CA VAL A 507 -67.93 -64.45 -93.69
C VAL A 507 -67.97 -63.64 -92.38
N ASN A 508 -67.90 -62.30 -92.56
CA ASN A 508 -68.39 -61.18 -91.73
C ASN A 508 -67.76 -60.91 -90.34
N LYS A 509 -67.59 -59.66 -89.88
CA LYS A 509 -67.51 -58.29 -90.44
C LYS A 509 -67.26 -57.36 -89.22
N HIS A 510 -66.43 -56.33 -89.39
CA HIS A 510 -66.40 -55.04 -88.66
C HIS A 510 -66.03 -55.03 -87.15
N ASP A 511 -65.26 -54.08 -86.59
CA ASP A 511 -64.76 -52.75 -86.99
C ASP A 511 -63.31 -52.57 -86.48
N GLY A 512 -62.36 -51.96 -87.22
CA GLY A 512 -62.04 -50.51 -87.19
C GLY A 512 -61.09 -50.19 -86.01
N VAL A 513 -59.89 -49.61 -86.12
CA VAL A 513 -59.25 -48.68 -87.07
C VAL A 513 -57.72 -48.79 -86.86
N LYS A 514 -56.95 -48.57 -87.93
CA LYS A 514 -55.47 -48.51 -87.98
C LYS A 514 -54.95 -47.08 -87.70
N GLU A 515 -53.61 -46.98 -87.72
CA GLU A 515 -52.80 -45.77 -87.97
C GLU A 515 -52.50 -44.94 -86.71
N GLU A 516 -51.29 -44.46 -86.41
CA GLU A 516 -50.05 -44.25 -87.18
C GLU A 516 -48.96 -43.93 -86.11
N ASP A 517 -47.79 -44.56 -86.15
CA ASP A 517 -46.51 -44.02 -86.63
C ASP A 517 -45.67 -43.15 -85.67
N ASN A 518 -44.39 -43.55 -85.57
CA ASN A 518 -43.16 -42.77 -85.34
C ASN A 518 -42.82 -42.25 -83.93
N LEU A 519 -41.76 -42.81 -83.31
CA LEU A 519 -40.38 -42.24 -83.34
C LEU A 519 -39.43 -43.02 -82.38
N ILE A 520 -38.35 -43.57 -82.99
CA ILE A 520 -36.93 -43.63 -82.54
C ILE A 520 -36.60 -44.57 -81.33
N GLU A 521 -36.06 -45.78 -81.53
CA GLU A 521 -34.63 -46.14 -81.78
C GLU A 521 -33.63 -45.62 -80.72
N THR A 522 -33.26 -46.42 -79.72
CA THR A 522 -32.10 -47.34 -79.67
C THR A 522 -30.72 -46.67 -79.52
N ASN A 523 -29.85 -47.38 -78.77
CA ASN A 523 -28.39 -47.23 -78.61
C ASN A 523 -27.90 -46.23 -77.55
N ASN A 524 -26.96 -46.54 -76.65
CA ASN A 524 -26.05 -47.67 -76.46
C ASN A 524 -25.51 -47.60 -75.00
N ASN A 525 -25.44 -48.74 -74.30
CA ASN A 525 -24.22 -49.41 -73.83
C ASN A 525 -23.15 -48.53 -73.14
N ASP A 526 -23.00 -48.70 -71.82
CA ASP A 526 -21.74 -48.47 -71.10
C ASP A 526 -21.31 -49.76 -70.38
N LYS A 527 -20.23 -50.36 -70.89
CA LYS A 527 -19.21 -51.14 -70.18
C LYS A 527 -18.04 -50.15 -70.00
N GLU A 528 -17.35 -50.03 -68.87
CA GLU A 528 -16.30 -50.91 -68.34
C GLU A 528 -15.77 -50.24 -67.05
N ASN A 529 -15.70 -50.94 -65.93
CA ASN A 529 -14.48 -51.44 -65.27
C ASN A 529 -13.25 -50.50 -65.16
N GLU A 530 -12.91 -50.20 -63.90
CA GLU A 530 -11.57 -50.14 -63.29
C GLU A 530 -10.35 -50.25 -64.20
N ILE A 531 -9.45 -49.25 -64.13
CA ILE A 531 -7.99 -49.41 -63.99
C ILE A 531 -7.36 -48.05 -63.56
N LEU A 532 -6.68 -48.08 -62.40
CA LEU A 532 -5.50 -47.30 -61.95
C LEU A 532 -5.42 -45.77 -62.20
N LEU A 533 -5.36 -45.00 -61.09
CA LEU A 533 -4.69 -43.70 -61.08
C LEU A 533 -3.42 -43.77 -60.22
N ASN A 534 -2.27 -43.65 -60.87
CA ASN A 534 -0.98 -43.36 -60.24
C ASN A 534 -0.33 -42.23 -61.05
N HIS A 535 0.03 -41.15 -60.35
CA HIS A 535 1.10 -40.20 -60.64
C HIS A 535 1.11 -39.35 -61.94
N HIS A 536 0.94 -38.04 -61.70
CA HIS A 536 1.81 -36.93 -62.10
C HIS A 536 1.99 -36.51 -63.58
N ASN A 537 1.76 -35.19 -63.73
CA ASN A 537 2.59 -34.20 -64.43
C ASN A 537 2.18 -33.73 -65.83
N ASN A 538 2.06 -32.40 -65.87
CA ASN A 538 2.71 -31.47 -66.80
C ASN A 538 1.91 -30.91 -67.99
N ILE A 539 1.85 -29.57 -67.94
CA ILE A 539 2.25 -28.64 -69.02
C ILE A 539 1.17 -28.29 -70.05
N ASP A 540 0.59 -27.11 -69.79
CA ASP A 540 0.73 -25.89 -70.59
C ASP A 540 0.18 -25.85 -72.03
N LYS A 541 -0.68 -24.83 -72.20
CA LYS A 541 -0.78 -23.92 -73.34
C LYS A 541 -1.32 -24.46 -74.67
N ARG A 542 -2.53 -23.97 -75.01
CA ARG A 542 -2.70 -23.18 -76.24
C ARG A 542 -3.93 -22.27 -76.16
N GLU A 543 -3.65 -20.99 -76.25
CA GLU A 543 -4.59 -19.90 -76.54
C GLU A 543 -5.18 -20.06 -77.95
N ALA A 544 -6.45 -19.66 -78.11
CA ALA A 544 -6.89 -18.59 -79.01
C ALA A 544 -8.29 -18.84 -79.60
N SER A 545 -9.21 -17.95 -79.21
CA SER A 545 -10.23 -17.30 -80.05
C SER A 545 -11.32 -18.16 -80.71
N ILE A 546 -12.57 -17.90 -80.34
CA ILE A 546 -13.63 -17.37 -81.23
C ILE A 546 -14.76 -16.80 -80.35
N GLU A 547 -15.06 -15.53 -80.58
CA GLU A 547 -16.22 -14.82 -80.07
C GLU A 547 -17.51 -15.41 -80.65
N GLN A 548 -18.54 -15.61 -79.84
CA GLN A 548 -19.92 -15.38 -80.28
C GLN A 548 -20.85 -15.09 -79.11
N LYS A 549 -21.48 -13.92 -79.22
CA LYS A 549 -22.38 -13.29 -78.27
C LYS A 549 -23.76 -13.96 -78.41
N THR A 550 -24.07 -14.90 -77.52
CA THR A 550 -25.43 -15.37 -77.29
C THR A 550 -25.69 -15.39 -75.78
N ASN A 551 -26.49 -14.45 -75.29
CA ASN A 551 -27.05 -14.53 -73.95
C ASN A 551 -27.95 -15.76 -73.85
N CYS A 552 -27.51 -16.82 -73.16
CA CYS A 552 -28.41 -17.75 -72.47
C CYS A 552 -27.62 -18.59 -71.45
N CYS A 553 -27.88 -18.35 -70.16
CA CYS A 553 -27.52 -19.21 -69.02
C CYS A 553 -26.02 -19.44 -68.77
N ILE A 554 -25.45 -18.73 -67.79
CA ILE A 554 -24.23 -19.20 -67.11
C ILE A 554 -24.52 -20.65 -66.67
N PRO A 555 -23.73 -21.66 -67.07
CA PRO A 555 -23.98 -23.03 -66.67
C PRO A 555 -24.01 -23.06 -65.15
N LYS A 556 -25.15 -23.40 -64.54
CA LYS A 556 -25.28 -23.50 -63.07
C LYS A 556 -24.13 -24.33 -62.47
N VAL A 557 -23.58 -25.27 -63.24
CA VAL A 557 -22.43 -26.11 -62.90
C VAL A 557 -21.10 -25.34 -62.81
N ASP A 558 -20.81 -24.40 -63.73
CA ASP A 558 -19.58 -23.59 -63.71
C ASP A 558 -19.64 -22.52 -62.60
N ALA A 559 -20.82 -21.94 -62.38
CA ALA A 559 -21.05 -21.04 -61.24
C ALA A 559 -20.95 -21.78 -59.90
N MET A 560 -21.47 -23.01 -59.80
CA MET A 560 -21.32 -23.86 -58.61
C MET A 560 -19.88 -24.32 -58.40
N SER A 561 -19.12 -24.63 -59.45
CA SER A 561 -17.69 -24.97 -59.34
C SER A 561 -16.85 -23.79 -58.83
N LYS A 562 -17.04 -22.59 -59.38
CA LYS A 562 -16.35 -21.37 -58.89
C LYS A 562 -16.74 -21.02 -57.45
N LEU A 563 -17.99 -21.27 -57.08
CA LEU A 563 -18.46 -21.09 -55.70
C LEU A 563 -17.85 -22.12 -54.76
N GLN A 564 -17.79 -23.40 -55.19
CA GLN A 564 -17.12 -24.48 -54.46
C GLN A 564 -15.64 -24.19 -54.26
N GLU A 565 -14.93 -23.79 -55.31
CA GLU A 565 -13.51 -23.42 -55.26
C GLU A 565 -13.25 -22.26 -54.30
N ARG A 566 -14.13 -21.24 -54.31
CA ARG A 566 -14.05 -20.12 -53.37
C ARG A 566 -14.33 -20.55 -51.92
N PHE A 567 -15.30 -21.45 -51.71
CA PHE A 567 -15.57 -21.98 -50.38
C PHE A 567 -14.42 -22.86 -49.86
N THR A 568 -13.84 -23.72 -50.69
CA THR A 568 -12.67 -24.52 -50.31
C THR A 568 -11.49 -23.62 -50.00
N HIS A 569 -11.24 -22.58 -50.82
CA HIS A 569 -10.17 -21.63 -50.56
C HIS A 569 -10.36 -20.86 -49.25
N ILE A 570 -11.57 -20.40 -48.96
CA ILE A 570 -11.88 -19.72 -47.68
C ILE A 570 -11.75 -20.70 -46.50
N MET A 571 -12.18 -21.96 -46.66
CA MET A 571 -12.02 -22.97 -45.61
C MET A 571 -10.55 -23.27 -45.33
N ASP A 572 -9.73 -23.39 -46.37
CA ASP A 572 -8.29 -23.56 -46.23
C ASP A 572 -7.63 -22.33 -45.60
N GLU A 573 -8.05 -21.12 -45.97
CA GLU A 573 -7.57 -19.88 -45.36
C GLU A 573 -7.98 -19.78 -43.88
N VAL A 574 -9.21 -20.14 -43.54
CA VAL A 574 -9.70 -20.19 -42.14
C VAL A 574 -8.96 -21.27 -41.35
N ALA A 575 -8.66 -22.42 -41.94
CA ALA A 575 -7.86 -23.47 -41.31
C ALA A 575 -6.42 -22.98 -41.05
N ASN A 576 -5.78 -22.36 -42.03
CA ASN A 576 -4.44 -21.79 -41.88
C ASN A 576 -4.40 -20.67 -40.83
N LEU A 577 -5.40 -19.79 -40.83
CA LEU A 577 -5.53 -18.73 -39.81
C LEU A 577 -5.79 -19.32 -38.41
N SER A 578 -6.55 -20.40 -38.32
CA SER A 578 -6.74 -21.15 -37.07
C SER A 578 -5.44 -21.76 -36.58
N ASP A 579 -4.67 -22.42 -37.45
CA ASP A 579 -3.38 -23.02 -37.08
C ASP A 579 -2.36 -21.96 -36.65
N GLU A 580 -2.28 -20.84 -37.38
CA GLU A 580 -1.41 -19.71 -37.00
C GLU A 580 -1.86 -19.08 -35.68
N LYS A 581 -3.16 -18.99 -35.41
CA LYS A 581 -3.68 -18.56 -34.11
C LYS A 581 -3.21 -19.51 -33.00
N HIS A 582 -3.37 -20.82 -33.15
CA HIS A 582 -2.92 -21.80 -32.15
C HIS A 582 -1.39 -21.71 -31.92
N ARG A 583 -0.62 -21.50 -32.99
CA ARG A 583 0.83 -21.28 -32.91
C ARG A 583 1.16 -20.02 -32.11
N LEU A 584 0.49 -18.90 -32.40
CA LEU A 584 0.69 -17.64 -31.68
C LEU A 584 0.28 -17.76 -30.21
N GLU A 585 -0.82 -18.47 -29.91
CA GLU A 585 -1.23 -18.77 -28.53
C GLU A 585 -0.17 -19.58 -27.78
N HIS A 586 0.43 -20.58 -28.42
CA HIS A 586 1.53 -21.35 -27.83
C HIS A 586 2.76 -20.48 -27.55
N ILE A 587 3.11 -19.56 -28.46
CA ILE A 587 4.21 -18.61 -28.26
C ILE A 587 3.90 -17.65 -27.12
N ILE A 588 2.67 -17.12 -27.04
CA ILE A 588 2.25 -16.25 -25.94
C ILE A 588 2.36 -16.97 -24.61
N LEU A 589 1.94 -18.24 -24.54
CA LEU A 589 2.03 -19.03 -23.32
C LEU A 589 3.49 -19.28 -22.91
N GLN A 590 4.37 -19.53 -23.87
CA GLN A 590 5.81 -19.64 -23.62
C GLN A 590 6.41 -18.31 -23.10
N LEU A 591 6.13 -17.19 -23.78
CA LEU A 591 6.61 -15.87 -23.35
C LEU A 591 6.05 -15.48 -21.98
N GLN A 592 4.84 -15.90 -21.65
CA GLN A 592 4.26 -15.71 -20.33
C GLN A 592 5.03 -16.50 -19.27
N ASN A 593 5.35 -17.76 -19.52
CA ASN A 593 6.18 -18.57 -18.62
C ASN A 593 7.59 -17.99 -18.45
N GLU A 594 8.21 -17.51 -19.53
CA GLU A 594 9.51 -16.82 -19.49
C GLU A 594 9.41 -15.52 -18.66
N THR A 595 8.34 -14.74 -18.84
CA THR A 595 8.10 -13.52 -18.06
C THR A 595 7.88 -13.81 -16.58
N ASP A 596 7.14 -14.86 -16.25
CA ASP A 596 6.91 -15.29 -14.86
C ASP A 596 8.24 -15.73 -14.22
N THR A 597 9.06 -16.49 -14.95
CA THR A 597 10.39 -16.91 -14.50
C THR A 597 11.32 -15.69 -14.28
N ILE A 598 11.30 -14.71 -15.20
CA ILE A 598 12.06 -13.46 -15.04
C ILE A 598 11.58 -12.69 -13.80
N CYS A 599 10.27 -12.66 -13.54
CA CYS A 599 9.72 -12.02 -12.34
C CYS A 599 10.22 -12.69 -11.05
N GLU A 600 10.32 -14.03 -11.02
CA GLU A 600 10.90 -14.76 -9.90
C GLU A 600 12.38 -14.40 -9.69
N TYR A 601 13.18 -14.32 -10.77
CA TYR A 601 14.57 -13.87 -10.67
C TYR A 601 14.70 -12.43 -10.15
N VAL A 602 13.84 -11.51 -10.59
CA VAL A 602 13.83 -10.14 -10.09
C VAL A 602 13.48 -10.10 -8.60
N ALA A 603 12.49 -10.88 -8.16
CA ALA A 603 12.13 -10.98 -6.76
C ALA A 603 13.28 -11.54 -5.90
N LEU A 604 13.93 -12.61 -6.36
CA LEU A 604 15.11 -13.19 -5.70
C LEU A 604 16.27 -12.19 -5.63
N TYR A 605 16.54 -11.47 -6.71
CA TYR A 605 17.57 -10.43 -6.74
C TYR A 605 17.25 -9.29 -5.77
N GLN A 606 15.99 -8.83 -5.73
CA GLN A 606 15.56 -7.80 -4.77
C GLN A 606 15.68 -8.28 -3.33
N GLN A 607 15.31 -9.54 -3.03
CA GLN A 607 15.47 -10.15 -1.72
C GLN A 607 16.94 -10.25 -1.34
N GLN A 608 17.79 -10.75 -2.24
CA GLN A 608 19.23 -10.85 -2.03
C GLN A 608 19.84 -9.47 -1.77
N ARG A 609 19.45 -8.44 -2.54
CA ARG A 609 19.94 -7.07 -2.35
C ARG A 609 19.44 -6.44 -1.04
N SER A 610 18.23 -6.81 -0.57
CA SER A 610 17.70 -6.41 0.72
C SER A 610 18.51 -7.04 1.87
N LEU A 611 18.81 -8.34 1.78
CA LEU A 611 19.63 -9.04 2.76
C LEU A 611 21.07 -8.52 2.81
N LEU A 612 21.66 -8.18 1.66
CA LEU A 612 22.98 -7.53 1.63
C LEU A 612 22.94 -6.17 2.34
N ARG A 613 21.96 -5.32 2.02
CA ARG A 613 21.79 -4.03 2.70
C ARG A 613 21.65 -4.19 4.21
N LYS A 614 20.82 -5.13 4.66
CA LYS A 614 20.65 -5.41 6.09
C LYS A 614 21.97 -5.83 6.77
N ARG A 615 22.76 -6.71 6.14
CA ARG A 615 24.07 -7.11 6.68
C ARG A 615 25.07 -5.95 6.70
N ASP A 616 25.03 -5.08 5.70
CA ASP A 616 25.89 -3.90 5.66
C ASP A 616 25.47 -2.88 6.72
N GLU A 617 24.17 -2.67 6.93
CA GLU A 617 23.60 -1.87 8.02
C GLU A 617 24.02 -2.41 9.39
N GLU A 618 23.86 -3.72 9.64
CA GLU A 618 24.31 -4.38 10.87
C GLU A 618 25.83 -4.20 11.11
N ARG A 619 26.65 -4.37 10.05
CA ARG A 619 28.10 -4.15 10.15
C ARG A 619 28.43 -2.69 10.48
N THR A 620 27.79 -1.73 9.81
CA THR A 620 28.00 -0.31 10.11
C THR A 620 27.54 0.06 11.52
N HIS A 621 26.48 -0.57 12.02
CA HIS A 621 26.02 -0.39 13.39
C HIS A 621 27.04 -0.93 14.40
N GLN A 622 27.58 -2.13 14.17
CA GLN A 622 28.66 -2.69 15.00
C GLN A 622 29.91 -1.82 14.97
N LEU A 623 30.30 -1.29 13.81
CA LEU A 623 31.43 -0.37 13.70
C LEU A 623 31.19 0.94 14.49
N LYS A 624 29.98 1.48 14.46
CA LYS A 624 29.62 2.66 15.27
C LYS A 624 29.72 2.38 16.76
N ILE A 625 29.21 1.24 17.23
CA ILE A 625 29.33 0.84 18.65
C ILE A 625 30.80 0.74 19.03
N PHE A 626 31.61 0.06 18.21
CA PHE A 626 33.05 -0.07 18.46
C PHE A 626 33.77 1.29 18.49
N GLU A 627 33.39 2.22 17.60
CA GLU A 627 33.93 3.58 17.60
C GLU A 627 33.58 4.34 18.89
N ILE A 628 32.35 4.19 19.38
CA ILE A 628 31.91 4.78 20.66
C ILE A 628 32.73 4.21 21.82
N GLU A 629 32.86 2.88 21.90
CA GLU A 629 33.64 2.20 22.96
C GLU A 629 35.13 2.60 22.93
N CYS A 630 35.72 2.74 21.73
CA CYS A 630 37.10 3.21 21.59
C CYS A 630 37.25 4.67 22.07
N ASN A 631 36.29 5.54 21.77
CA ASN A 631 36.29 6.92 22.23
C ASN A 631 36.09 7.02 23.75
N GLU A 632 35.27 6.16 24.33
CA GLU A 632 35.07 6.07 25.78
C GLU A 632 36.34 5.57 26.49
N LEU A 633 36.97 4.52 25.96
CA LEU A 633 38.25 4.03 26.47
C LEU A 633 39.33 5.11 26.41
N LYS A 634 39.38 5.87 25.30
CA LYS A 634 40.29 7.00 25.15
C LYS A 634 40.05 8.06 26.22
N ARG A 635 38.79 8.44 26.47
CA ARG A 635 38.42 9.40 27.52
C ARG A 635 38.88 8.91 28.90
N HIS A 636 38.66 7.64 29.23
CA HIS A 636 39.11 7.08 30.50
C HIS A 636 40.64 7.02 30.63
N LEU A 637 41.36 6.71 29.55
CA LEU A 637 42.82 6.79 29.55
C LEU A 637 43.31 8.23 29.76
N ASP A 638 42.65 9.21 29.15
CA ASP A 638 42.99 10.63 29.33
C ASP A 638 42.67 11.10 30.77
N GLU A 639 41.55 10.67 31.36
CA GLU A 639 41.21 10.92 32.77
C GLU A 639 42.24 10.29 33.72
N LEU A 640 42.64 9.05 33.49
CA LEU A 640 43.68 8.37 34.27
C LEU A 640 45.04 9.07 34.13
N HIS A 641 45.40 9.49 32.92
CA HIS A 641 46.63 10.24 32.68
C HIS A 641 46.62 11.59 33.41
N GLN A 642 45.50 12.31 33.41
CA GLN A 642 45.36 13.57 34.17
C GLN A 642 45.46 13.36 35.67
N LEU A 643 44.82 12.32 36.21
CA LEU A 643 44.93 11.97 37.63
C LEU A 643 46.37 11.58 38.00
N PHE A 644 47.04 10.84 37.12
CA PHE A 644 48.44 10.48 37.29
C PHE A 644 49.37 11.69 37.28
N LEU A 645 49.19 12.63 36.34
CA LEU A 645 49.93 13.90 36.32
C LEU A 645 49.70 14.72 37.60
N ARG A 646 48.45 14.83 38.06
CA ARG A 646 48.13 15.52 39.33
C ARG A 646 48.77 14.84 40.53
N LEU A 647 48.82 13.51 40.55
CA LEU A 647 49.53 12.73 41.59
C LEU A 647 51.04 12.94 41.51
N ALA A 648 51.61 13.05 40.30
CA ALA A 648 53.02 13.32 40.06
C ALA A 648 53.44 14.76 40.38
N GLU A 649 52.52 15.73 40.38
CA GLU A 649 52.78 17.14 40.77
C GLU A 649 52.79 17.38 42.29
N ASN A 650 52.26 16.44 43.09
CA ASN A 650 52.21 16.56 44.54
C ASN A 650 53.59 16.29 45.18
N ASN A 651 54.31 17.35 45.54
CA ASN A 651 55.68 17.29 46.10
C ASN A 651 55.83 16.41 47.36
N GLU A 652 54.83 16.40 48.27
CA GLU A 652 54.82 15.52 49.46
C GLU A 652 54.77 14.03 49.09
N PHE A 653 54.06 13.70 48.02
CA PHE A 653 53.88 12.33 47.55
C PHE A 653 55.12 11.80 46.82
N ILE A 654 55.80 12.67 46.05
CA ILE A 654 57.08 12.37 45.40
C ILE A 654 58.18 12.09 46.44
N GLU A 655 58.27 12.89 47.50
CA GLU A 655 59.22 12.66 48.60
C GLU A 655 58.96 11.34 49.33
N TYR A 656 57.69 10.96 49.49
CA TYR A 656 57.31 9.68 50.09
C TYR A 656 57.69 8.49 49.19
N LEU A 657 57.43 8.57 47.88
CA LEU A 657 57.76 7.49 46.95
C LEU A 657 59.26 7.31 46.70
N ASN A 658 60.04 8.40 46.68
CA ASN A 658 61.50 8.35 46.59
C ASN A 658 62.14 7.68 47.82
N LYS A 659 61.51 7.77 49.00
CA LYS A 659 61.95 7.04 50.20
C LYS A 659 61.65 5.53 50.14
N VAL A 660 60.69 5.09 49.33
CA VAL A 660 60.22 3.68 49.27
C VAL A 660 60.71 2.93 48.03
N ALA A 661 61.59 3.53 47.20
CA ALA A 661 62.09 2.95 45.94
C ALA A 661 61.00 2.58 44.91
N LYS A 662 59.82 3.19 44.99
CA LYS A 662 58.68 2.99 44.07
C LYS A 662 58.63 4.00 42.91
N SER A 663 59.67 4.82 42.75
CA SER A 663 59.79 5.77 41.65
C SER A 663 59.87 5.07 40.28
N ASP A 664 60.56 3.92 40.23
CA ASP A 664 60.65 3.10 39.01
C ASP A 664 59.28 2.52 38.60
N ASP A 665 58.42 2.17 39.56
CA ASP A 665 57.07 1.69 39.28
C ASP A 665 56.19 2.80 38.68
N MET A 666 56.35 4.05 39.13
CA MET A 666 55.69 5.21 38.54
C MET A 666 56.14 5.46 37.10
N LEU A 667 57.44 5.43 36.84
CA LEU A 667 57.97 5.58 35.47
C LEU A 667 57.45 4.46 34.55
N ARG A 668 57.38 3.23 35.06
CA ARG A 668 56.84 2.08 34.32
C ARG A 668 55.34 2.21 34.05
N ILE A 669 54.55 2.73 35.00
CA ILE A 669 53.12 3.01 34.79
C ILE A 669 52.95 4.11 33.75
N ASN A 670 53.81 5.14 33.76
CA ASN A 670 53.77 6.21 32.78
C ASN A 670 54.13 5.69 31.37
N GLU A 671 55.17 4.87 31.26
CA GLU A 671 55.56 4.20 30.01
C GLU A 671 54.46 3.26 29.48
N LEU A 672 53.75 2.56 30.38
CA LEU A 672 52.59 1.72 30.05
C LEU A 672 51.38 2.54 29.60
N LEU A 673 51.09 3.68 30.24
CA LEU A 673 50.02 4.59 29.82
C LEU A 673 50.34 5.21 28.45
N GLU A 674 51.59 5.56 28.21
CA GLU A 674 52.05 6.12 26.94
C GLU A 674 52.00 5.07 25.80
N THR A 675 52.40 3.82 26.08
CA THR A 675 52.23 2.71 25.11
C THR A 675 50.77 2.34 24.88
N LEU A 676 49.90 2.46 25.87
CA LEU A 676 48.45 2.25 25.72
C LEU A 676 47.78 3.38 24.94
N GLN A 677 48.16 4.64 25.16
CA GLN A 677 47.70 5.78 24.36
C GLN A 677 48.17 5.69 22.90
N GLN A 678 49.36 5.13 22.66
CA GLN A 678 49.89 4.87 21.32
C GLN A 678 49.39 3.55 20.70
N SER A 679 48.57 2.78 21.43
CA SER A 679 48.04 1.52 20.92
C SER A 679 47.05 1.75 19.76
N ARG A 680 47.05 0.83 18.79
CA ARG A 680 46.22 0.89 17.57
C ARG A 680 44.70 0.90 17.82
N LEU A 681 44.28 0.61 19.05
CA LEU A 681 42.88 0.63 19.48
C LEU A 681 42.40 2.06 19.82
N VAL A 682 43.33 2.97 20.18
CA VAL A 682 43.01 4.29 20.75
C VAL A 682 43.43 5.43 19.83
N THR A 683 44.48 5.24 19.02
CA THR A 683 44.94 6.26 18.04
C THR A 683 44.19 6.14 16.72
N ASN A 684 43.55 7.25 16.33
CA ASN A 684 42.65 7.46 15.20
C ASN A 684 43.29 7.32 13.78
N ASN A 685 44.32 6.50 13.62
CA ASN A 685 44.96 6.23 12.32
C ASN A 685 44.34 5.04 11.57
N LEU A 686 43.09 4.68 11.89
CA LEU A 686 42.31 3.69 11.14
C LEU A 686 41.38 4.31 10.09
N LYS A 687 41.51 5.61 9.80
CA LYS A 687 40.80 6.24 8.66
C LYS A 687 41.19 5.64 7.30
N ASN A 688 42.23 4.81 7.22
CA ASN A 688 42.68 4.13 6.01
C ASN A 688 43.16 2.69 6.26
N LEU A 689 42.41 1.86 7.01
CA LEU A 689 42.39 0.45 6.60
C LEU A 689 41.57 0.42 5.31
N GLY A 690 42.29 0.45 4.19
CA GLY A 690 41.75 0.20 2.87
C GLY A 690 41.07 -1.18 2.84
N LEU A 691 39.83 -1.23 3.29
CA LEU A 691 38.85 -2.23 2.87
C LEU A 691 38.31 -1.89 1.48
N GLU A 692 38.94 -0.95 0.75
CA GLU A 692 38.68 -0.66 -0.65
C GLU A 692 38.99 -1.84 -1.60
N SER A 693 39.63 -2.90 -1.10
CA SER A 693 39.81 -4.16 -1.84
C SER A 693 38.88 -5.31 -1.39
N PHE A 694 37.84 -5.04 -0.60
CA PHE A 694 36.83 -6.05 -0.27
C PHE A 694 35.60 -5.90 -1.16
N TYR A 695 35.71 -6.32 -2.42
CA TYR A 695 34.54 -6.55 -3.27
C TYR A 695 33.93 -7.92 -2.90
N PRO A 696 32.67 -7.97 -2.43
CA PRO A 696 32.03 -9.26 -2.19
C PRO A 696 31.82 -9.96 -3.53
N CYS A 697 32.50 -11.09 -3.73
CA CYS A 697 32.16 -12.09 -4.75
C CYS A 697 30.67 -12.44 -4.62
N SER A 698 29.91 -12.23 -5.67
CA SER A 698 28.44 -12.38 -5.71
C SER A 698 27.96 -13.83 -5.58
N CYS A 699 28.86 -14.82 -5.49
CA CYS A 699 28.49 -16.25 -5.54
C CYS A 699 29.22 -17.19 -4.57
N CYS A 700 30.11 -16.73 -3.67
CA CYS A 700 30.95 -17.66 -2.91
C CYS A 700 30.87 -17.50 -1.38
N SER A 701 30.47 -18.60 -0.73
CA SER A 701 30.44 -18.83 0.72
C SER A 701 31.85 -18.83 1.31
N GLY A 702 32.37 -17.64 1.65
CA GLY A 702 33.32 -17.44 2.74
C GLY A 702 34.54 -18.37 2.82
N LYS A 703 35.17 -18.77 1.70
CA LYS A 703 36.52 -19.36 1.73
C LYS A 703 37.48 -18.45 0.97
N LEU A 704 38.48 -17.96 1.70
CA LEU A 704 39.61 -17.22 1.16
C LEU A 704 40.36 -18.11 0.16
N ILE A 705 40.68 -17.55 -1.00
CA ILE A 705 41.76 -18.04 -1.84
C ILE A 705 43.02 -17.34 -1.32
N GLU A 706 43.91 -18.11 -0.71
CA GLU A 706 45.29 -17.69 -0.46
C GLU A 706 46.00 -17.55 -1.81
N VAL A 707 46.63 -16.40 -2.04
CA VAL A 707 47.70 -16.24 -3.02
C VAL A 707 48.95 -15.87 -2.25
#